data_AF-K8EGZ0-F1
#
_entry.id   AF-K8EGZ0-F1
#
_cell.length_a   1.000
_cell.length_b   1.000
_cell.length_c   1.000
_cell.angle_alpha   90.00
_cell.angle_beta   90.00
_cell.angle_gamma   90.00
#
_symmetry.space_group_name_H-M   'P 1'
#
loop_
_entity.id
_entity.type
_entity.pdbx_description
1 polymer ?
#
loop_
_entity_poly.entity_id
_entity_poly.type
_entity_poly.pdbx_seq_one_letter_code
_entity_poly.pdbx_strand_id
1 'polypeptide(L)'
;MNTCVISDLPPLNNSSSLRFFTILASKEGALAKKNTSSSFSLEDVEEVEEEEEEFNDEEEEIDEEEEEDDDDDDETERRWMEDERITNATRIDVRELTDTLYDENTNEINLTTARSKSYLKKIQMQGGSSNQSTEEESKSCSKEVREEERTLIIFYEPAETSEEDEEEEKNTSDKDANNNDTNTNRSEKNENNARRRARRRQRNRSVFVPFYIAHVFRRCGHTGPIKVLLKEEKKKKRRGSTKEEDEEEEARRSVSSVSGIYDERIASVYDLLQNLTTQRLQVIDTRSEALFLGKVRRGAKTGPSSKNGGVDRAGHIPSSINVPHSRLRPFDNEHNIAIFEDRGVDMSAPCAVIGEQRCSSAPFVAAMLENLGLKEVFIVESGVRAWRCEDGGSYPLFNPRTDSSSKGRVLVWSVTRGRSTALERAFAQHPKIMVMHELLTEPYLKENTPDNYEKIKNGQQTLNVSSSGCSYASVMELMMTDYSSQGKPYYLCKELSCYFDEEKCTDEWLLSFHHVILVRNPSDALKSFYRVGLNNAVAESLYFDPSESGFKECQKIVERLDRIKGKYMVVDADLDLMANPEGTLKQICAFSSIAFSKNMLSWEPKELDSWKKFRGWHTDAVNSTELKAPVRSESFELADYPKEVFTAVEEAMPYYTFCIKRR
;
A
#
# COMPACT_ATOMS: atom_id res chain seq x y z
N MET A 1 -7.33 21.77 -16.43
CA MET A 1 -7.35 20.36 -16.01
C MET A 1 -6.35 20.24 -14.88
N ASN A 2 -6.81 20.23 -13.63
CA ASN A 2 -6.05 20.04 -12.39
C ASN A 2 -7.08 19.95 -11.28
N THR A 3 -6.88 18.99 -10.34
CA THR A 3 -7.49 18.79 -8.99
C THR A 3 -7.95 17.35 -8.76
N CYS A 4 -7.03 16.52 -8.28
CA CYS A 4 -7.33 15.65 -7.13
C CYS A 4 -6.50 16.20 -5.96
N VAL A 5 -6.82 15.82 -4.71
CA VAL A 5 -6.47 16.43 -3.39
C VAL A 5 -5.02 16.95 -3.19
N ILE A 6 -4.07 16.63 -4.08
CA ILE A 6 -2.67 17.07 -4.03
C ILE A 6 -2.22 17.59 -5.42
N SER A 7 -2.59 18.83 -5.78
CA SER A 7 -2.19 19.45 -7.07
C SER A 7 -1.49 20.82 -6.97
N ASP A 8 -1.33 21.39 -5.78
CA ASP A 8 -0.66 22.70 -5.57
C ASP A 8 0.84 22.54 -5.26
N LEU A 9 1.51 21.63 -5.97
CA LEU A 9 2.96 21.44 -5.90
C LEU A 9 3.63 22.03 -7.14
N PRO A 10 4.76 22.75 -6.98
CA PRO A 10 5.42 23.42 -8.10
C PRO A 10 5.95 22.40 -9.12
N PRO A 11 5.85 22.67 -10.43
CA PRO A 11 6.34 21.74 -11.45
C PRO A 11 7.87 21.67 -11.41
N LEU A 12 8.40 20.47 -11.16
CA LEU A 12 9.81 20.17 -11.41
C LEU A 12 10.01 19.84 -12.90
N ASN A 13 10.94 20.54 -13.53
CA ASN A 13 11.34 20.27 -14.92
C ASN A 13 12.05 18.92 -15.03
N ASN A 14 11.43 17.92 -15.69
CA ASN A 14 11.90 17.43 -17.00
C ASN A 14 11.22 16.12 -17.49
N SER A 15 10.66 16.20 -18.70
CA SER A 15 10.88 15.24 -19.81
C SER A 15 10.93 13.72 -19.54
N SER A 16 9.77 13.10 -19.33
CA SER A 16 9.41 11.83 -19.99
C SER A 16 7.90 11.60 -19.93
N SER A 17 7.22 11.55 -21.08
CA SER A 17 5.77 11.38 -21.17
C SER A 17 5.40 9.89 -21.24
N LEU A 18 4.61 9.42 -20.28
CA LEU A 18 3.85 8.17 -20.39
C LEU A 18 2.44 8.47 -20.94
N ARG A 19 2.03 7.70 -21.95
CA ARG A 19 0.66 7.69 -22.45
C ARG A 19 -0.09 6.55 -21.76
N PHE A 20 -1.14 6.88 -21.01
CA PHE A 20 -2.09 5.86 -20.55
C PHE A 20 -2.89 5.33 -21.75
N PHE A 21 -2.89 4.01 -21.94
CA PHE A 21 -3.83 3.35 -22.86
C PHE A 21 -5.15 3.11 -22.14
N THR A 22 -6.24 3.66 -22.67
CA THR A 22 -7.60 3.34 -22.23
C THR A 22 -8.00 1.98 -22.79
N ILE A 23 -8.24 0.99 -21.92
CA ILE A 23 -8.84 -0.28 -22.33
C ILE A 23 -10.34 -0.06 -22.55
N LEU A 24 -10.76 -0.04 -23.82
CA LEU A 24 -12.16 -0.19 -24.20
C LEU A 24 -12.47 -1.69 -24.36
N ALA A 25 -13.21 -2.25 -23.42
CA ALA A 25 -13.72 -3.61 -23.54
C ALA A 25 -14.82 -3.68 -24.60
N SER A 26 -14.51 -4.24 -25.77
CA SER A 26 -15.51 -4.49 -26.81
C SER A 26 -16.37 -5.70 -26.44
N LYS A 27 -17.70 -5.54 -26.46
CA LYS A 27 -18.67 -6.64 -26.26
C LYS A 27 -19.10 -7.21 -27.61
N GLU A 28 -18.58 -8.39 -27.94
CA GLU A 28 -19.24 -9.38 -28.79
C GLU A 28 -19.07 -10.74 -28.08
N GLY A 29 -20.03 -11.67 -28.05
CA GLY A 29 -21.31 -11.70 -28.77
C GLY A 29 -21.67 -13.11 -29.20
N ALA A 30 -21.70 -14.09 -28.27
CA ALA A 30 -21.95 -15.49 -28.60
C ALA A 30 -23.14 -16.08 -27.83
N LEU A 31 -24.24 -16.35 -28.55
CA LEU A 31 -25.38 -17.11 -28.05
C LEU A 31 -25.05 -18.61 -27.96
N ALA A 32 -25.38 -19.24 -26.83
CA ALA A 32 -25.71 -20.67 -26.79
C ALA A 32 -26.79 -20.94 -25.75
N LYS A 33 -28.03 -21.20 -26.21
CA LYS A 33 -29.11 -21.71 -25.36
C LYS A 33 -29.02 -23.23 -25.25
N LYS A 34 -29.21 -23.78 -24.05
CA LYS A 34 -30.13 -24.91 -23.82
C LYS A 34 -30.50 -25.04 -22.34
N ASN A 35 -31.78 -25.29 -22.10
CA ASN A 35 -32.37 -25.50 -20.78
C ASN A 35 -32.10 -26.93 -20.28
N THR A 36 -32.12 -27.16 -18.96
CA THR A 36 -33.12 -28.01 -18.29
C THR A 36 -33.11 -27.85 -16.75
N SER A 37 -34.31 -27.86 -16.15
CA SER A 37 -34.73 -28.34 -14.81
C SER A 37 -33.71 -29.05 -13.88
N SER A 38 -33.83 -29.03 -12.54
CA SER A 38 -34.89 -28.53 -11.62
C SER A 38 -34.43 -28.52 -10.14
N SER A 39 -35.20 -27.83 -9.28
CA SER A 39 -35.33 -27.94 -7.80
C SER A 39 -35.04 -29.31 -7.15
N PHE A 40 -34.63 -29.44 -5.86
CA PHE A 40 -35.34 -29.07 -4.60
C PHE A 40 -34.31 -29.22 -3.41
N SER A 41 -34.18 -28.26 -2.48
CA SER A 41 -34.56 -28.30 -1.03
C SER A 41 -33.43 -28.65 -0.01
N LEU A 42 -33.64 -28.20 1.24
CA LEU A 42 -32.77 -28.30 2.43
C LEU A 42 -33.11 -29.53 3.33
N GLU A 43 -32.36 -29.65 4.44
CA GLU A 43 -32.56 -30.54 5.62
C GLU A 43 -32.17 -32.02 5.36
N ASP A 44 -31.51 -32.76 6.28
CA ASP A 44 -31.43 -32.65 7.75
C ASP A 44 -30.03 -32.97 8.36
N VAL A 45 -29.94 -32.78 9.69
CA VAL A 45 -28.78 -33.04 10.58
C VAL A 45 -28.75 -34.48 11.10
N GLU A 46 -27.56 -35.06 11.33
CA GLU A 46 -27.37 -36.11 12.34
C GLU A 46 -25.96 -36.03 12.98
N GLU A 47 -25.90 -36.28 14.29
CA GLU A 47 -24.66 -36.41 15.09
C GLU A 47 -23.97 -37.77 14.74
N VAL A 48 -22.77 -38.12 15.20
CA VAL A 48 -22.52 -38.77 16.51
C VAL A 48 -21.04 -39.20 16.62
N GLU A 49 -20.52 -39.13 17.86
CA GLU A 49 -19.37 -39.81 18.51
C GLU A 49 -17.90 -39.50 18.19
N GLU A 50 -17.17 -39.35 19.31
CA GLU A 50 -15.73 -39.35 19.51
C GLU A 50 -15.28 -40.79 19.82
N GLU A 51 -14.13 -41.23 19.33
CA GLU A 51 -13.37 -42.33 19.97
C GLU A 51 -11.88 -41.94 20.06
N GLU A 52 -11.36 -41.92 21.28
CA GLU A 52 -9.92 -41.89 21.59
C GLU A 52 -9.40 -43.33 21.63
N GLU A 53 -8.21 -43.61 21.08
CA GLU A 53 -7.41 -44.77 21.52
C GLU A 53 -5.96 -44.36 21.81
N GLU A 54 -5.48 -44.77 22.98
CA GLU A 54 -4.12 -44.51 23.48
C GLU A 54 -3.11 -45.55 22.97
N PHE A 55 -1.85 -45.12 23.08
CA PHE A 55 -0.59 -45.89 23.01
C PHE A 55 -0.63 -47.38 23.38
N ASN A 56 0.27 -48.13 22.74
CA ASN A 56 0.97 -49.23 23.39
C ASN A 56 2.42 -49.32 22.88
N ASP A 57 3.39 -49.31 23.79
CA ASP A 57 4.82 -49.46 23.51
C ASP A 57 5.23 -50.94 23.54
N GLU A 58 6.07 -51.39 22.59
CA GLU A 58 6.94 -52.57 22.78
C GLU A 58 8.35 -52.27 22.23
N GLU A 59 9.38 -52.72 22.95
CA GLU A 59 10.81 -52.41 22.74
C GLU A 59 11.54 -53.48 21.86
N GLU A 60 12.88 -53.41 21.85
CA GLU A 60 13.87 -54.35 21.25
C GLU A 60 14.16 -54.13 19.74
N GLU A 61 15.41 -54.15 19.26
CA GLU A 61 16.73 -54.26 19.92
C GLU A 61 17.81 -53.50 19.10
N ILE A 62 19.01 -53.30 19.67
CA ILE A 62 20.14 -52.61 19.01
C ILE A 62 21.06 -53.65 18.37
N ASP A 63 21.41 -53.46 17.10
CA ASP A 63 22.65 -53.98 16.52
C ASP A 63 23.50 -52.82 16.00
N GLU A 64 24.77 -52.80 16.39
CA GLU A 64 25.82 -51.92 15.87
C GLU A 64 26.42 -52.57 14.61
N GLU A 65 26.71 -51.82 13.52
CA GLU A 65 27.97 -51.94 12.75
C GLU A 65 28.08 -50.92 11.58
N GLU A 66 29.23 -50.24 11.58
CA GLU A 66 30.04 -49.70 10.46
C GLU A 66 29.48 -48.75 9.38
N GLU A 67 30.14 -47.58 9.25
CA GLU A 67 30.01 -46.62 8.14
C GLU A 67 30.77 -47.11 6.89
N GLU A 68 30.14 -47.14 5.71
CA GLU A 68 30.84 -47.07 4.41
C GLU A 68 30.16 -46.10 3.42
N ASP A 69 30.96 -45.57 2.48
CA ASP A 69 30.72 -44.37 1.65
C ASP A 69 29.79 -44.59 0.42
N ASP A 70 28.74 -43.76 0.23
CA ASP A 70 27.90 -43.68 -0.99
C ASP A 70 28.20 -42.42 -1.86
N ASP A 71 28.55 -42.61 -3.15
CA ASP A 71 28.34 -41.58 -4.20
C ASP A 71 27.20 -42.08 -5.08
N ASP A 72 26.25 -41.21 -5.43
CA ASP A 72 26.13 -40.76 -6.83
C ASP A 72 25.13 -39.58 -6.92
N ASP A 73 25.48 -38.44 -6.28
CA ASP A 73 24.70 -37.19 -6.36
C ASP A 73 24.90 -36.43 -7.71
N ASP A 74 25.69 -36.95 -8.65
CA ASP A 74 26.23 -36.19 -9.79
C ASP A 74 25.30 -36.13 -11.03
N GLU A 75 24.17 -36.87 -11.05
CA GLU A 75 23.25 -36.94 -12.21
C GLU A 75 22.05 -35.97 -12.13
N THR A 76 21.46 -35.80 -10.94
CA THR A 76 20.41 -34.77 -10.70
C THR A 76 20.93 -33.35 -10.98
N GLU A 77 22.23 -33.14 -10.81
CA GLU A 77 22.92 -31.85 -10.90
C GLU A 77 22.91 -31.21 -12.31
N ARG A 78 22.68 -32.00 -13.37
CA ARG A 78 22.91 -31.58 -14.76
C ARG A 78 21.67 -31.44 -15.65
N ARG A 79 20.51 -31.99 -15.29
CA ARG A 79 19.32 -32.02 -16.16
C ARG A 79 18.77 -30.65 -16.58
N TRP A 80 19.04 -29.58 -15.83
CA TRP A 80 18.71 -28.21 -16.23
C TRP A 80 19.78 -27.55 -17.14
N MET A 81 21.02 -28.05 -17.13
CA MET A 81 22.07 -27.64 -18.07
C MET A 81 21.87 -28.27 -19.46
N GLU A 82 21.02 -29.29 -19.58
CA GLU A 82 20.69 -29.99 -20.82
C GLU A 82 19.49 -29.38 -21.58
N ASP A 83 18.75 -28.45 -20.97
CA ASP A 83 17.74 -27.66 -21.68
C ASP A 83 18.44 -26.75 -22.71
N GLU A 84 18.18 -26.96 -24.01
CA GLU A 84 18.78 -26.19 -25.12
C GLU A 84 18.51 -24.66 -25.01
N ARG A 85 17.50 -24.25 -24.23
CA ARG A 85 17.19 -22.83 -23.93
C ARG A 85 18.09 -22.23 -22.84
N ILE A 86 18.85 -23.07 -22.14
CA ILE A 86 19.75 -22.73 -21.03
C ILE A 86 21.23 -22.90 -21.42
N THR A 87 21.56 -23.85 -22.30
CA THR A 87 22.94 -24.03 -22.83
C THR A 87 23.49 -22.77 -23.50
N ASN A 88 22.63 -22.01 -24.19
CA ASN A 88 22.98 -20.76 -24.88
C ASN A 88 22.76 -19.48 -24.02
N ALA A 89 22.42 -19.62 -22.74
CA ALA A 89 22.14 -18.47 -21.88
C ALA A 89 23.43 -17.71 -21.48
N THR A 90 23.34 -16.38 -21.40
CA THR A 90 24.47 -15.58 -20.90
C THR A 90 24.47 -15.65 -19.37
N ARG A 91 25.53 -16.25 -18.81
CA ARG A 91 25.70 -16.46 -17.37
C ARG A 91 26.36 -15.24 -16.73
N ILE A 92 25.80 -14.78 -15.61
CA ILE A 92 26.27 -13.62 -14.85
C ILE A 92 26.63 -14.08 -13.44
N ASP A 93 27.91 -13.95 -13.09
CA ASP A 93 28.37 -14.08 -11.71
C ASP A 93 28.10 -12.78 -10.95
N VAL A 94 27.30 -12.88 -9.89
CA VAL A 94 26.89 -11.74 -9.07
C VAL A 94 28.07 -11.15 -8.27
N ARG A 95 29.07 -11.95 -7.89
CA ARG A 95 30.27 -11.47 -7.19
C ARG A 95 31.09 -10.56 -8.11
N GLU A 96 31.41 -11.03 -9.32
CA GLU A 96 32.16 -10.23 -10.32
C GLU A 96 31.43 -8.92 -10.66
N LEU A 97 30.11 -8.98 -10.87
CA LEU A 97 29.32 -7.80 -11.21
C LEU A 97 29.23 -6.83 -10.03
N THR A 98 29.08 -7.32 -8.80
CA THR A 98 29.10 -6.47 -7.59
C THR A 98 30.44 -5.77 -7.44
N ASP A 99 31.56 -6.49 -7.45
CA ASP A 99 32.90 -5.91 -7.34
C ASP A 99 33.26 -4.96 -8.49
N THR A 100 32.58 -5.10 -9.63
CA THR A 100 32.79 -4.26 -10.81
C THR A 100 31.91 -3.00 -10.83
N LEU A 101 30.68 -3.07 -10.33
CA LEU A 101 29.67 -2.02 -10.52
C LEU A 101 29.16 -1.35 -9.23
N TYR A 102 29.50 -1.88 -8.05
CA TYR A 102 29.10 -1.32 -6.77
C TYR A 102 29.91 -0.07 -6.41
N ASP A 103 29.21 0.99 -6.02
CA ASP A 103 29.77 2.25 -5.54
C ASP A 103 29.74 2.24 -4.01
N GLU A 104 30.91 2.19 -3.38
CA GLU A 104 31.03 2.14 -1.92
C GLU A 104 30.46 3.38 -1.22
N ASN A 105 30.38 4.53 -1.91
CA ASN A 105 29.89 5.78 -1.33
C ASN A 105 28.37 5.83 -1.28
N THR A 106 27.69 5.23 -2.26
CA THR A 106 26.22 5.11 -2.28
C THR A 106 25.73 3.77 -1.73
N ASN A 107 26.62 2.78 -1.61
CA ASN A 107 26.32 1.40 -1.19
C ASN A 107 25.30 0.73 -2.16
N GLU A 108 25.45 0.99 -3.46
CA GLU A 108 24.52 0.60 -4.55
C GLU A 108 25.28 0.31 -5.86
N ILE A 109 24.67 -0.42 -6.80
CA ILE A 109 25.19 -0.60 -8.17
C ILE A 109 24.99 0.69 -8.98
N ASN A 110 26.08 1.30 -9.45
CA ASN A 110 26.03 2.59 -10.17
C ASN A 110 26.21 2.42 -11.68
N LEU A 111 25.09 2.40 -12.42
CA LEU A 111 25.09 2.21 -13.86
C LEU A 111 25.45 3.43 -14.71
N THR A 112 25.49 4.62 -14.11
CA THR A 112 25.74 5.85 -14.86
C THR A 112 27.19 6.00 -15.31
N THR A 113 28.11 5.26 -14.66
CA THR A 113 29.55 5.31 -14.90
C THR A 113 29.95 4.79 -16.28
N ALA A 114 31.16 5.13 -16.73
CA ALA A 114 31.72 4.55 -17.95
C ALA A 114 32.05 3.04 -17.77
N ARG A 115 32.42 2.62 -16.55
CA ARG A 115 32.75 1.22 -16.21
C ARG A 115 31.54 0.32 -16.38
N SER A 116 30.39 0.72 -15.83
CA SER A 116 29.12 -0.01 -15.94
C SER A 116 28.58 -0.09 -17.37
N LYS A 117 28.59 1.03 -18.10
CA LYS A 117 28.18 1.04 -19.51
C LYS A 117 29.08 0.15 -20.37
N SER A 118 30.38 0.10 -20.09
CA SER A 118 31.31 -0.80 -20.76
C SER A 118 31.08 -2.27 -20.40
N TYR A 119 30.77 -2.58 -19.13
CA TYR A 119 30.50 -3.94 -18.66
C TYR A 119 29.19 -4.51 -19.25
N LEU A 120 28.10 -3.74 -19.23
CA LEU A 120 26.84 -4.10 -19.90
C LEU A 120 27.06 -4.36 -21.40
N LYS A 121 27.85 -3.52 -22.07
CA LYS A 121 28.19 -3.69 -23.48
C LYS A 121 29.04 -4.93 -23.76
N LYS A 122 29.88 -5.37 -22.82
CA LYS A 122 30.62 -6.65 -22.91
C LYS A 122 29.66 -7.84 -22.83
N ILE A 123 28.75 -7.85 -21.86
CA ILE A 123 27.76 -8.92 -21.68
C ILE A 123 26.86 -9.04 -22.93
N GLN A 124 26.45 -7.91 -23.52
CA GLN A 124 25.73 -7.90 -24.80
C GLN A 124 26.55 -8.47 -25.98
N MET A 125 27.88 -8.28 -25.99
CA MET A 125 28.77 -8.73 -27.08
C MET A 125 29.29 -10.17 -26.93
N GLN A 126 29.32 -10.76 -25.73
CA GLN A 126 29.94 -12.08 -25.51
C GLN A 126 29.22 -13.28 -26.17
N GLY A 127 28.02 -13.07 -26.74
CA GLY A 127 27.28 -14.09 -27.50
C GLY A 127 27.58 -14.15 -29.01
N GLY A 128 28.66 -13.53 -29.49
CA GLY A 128 29.13 -13.72 -30.87
C GLY A 128 30.05 -14.94 -30.95
N SER A 129 29.56 -16.05 -31.51
CA SER A 129 30.31 -17.31 -31.58
C SER A 129 31.71 -17.13 -32.21
N SER A 130 32.72 -17.59 -31.49
CA SER A 130 34.12 -17.57 -31.89
C SER A 130 34.43 -18.69 -32.90
N ASN A 131 33.97 -18.52 -34.14
CA ASN A 131 34.52 -19.29 -35.26
C ASN A 131 35.63 -18.49 -35.94
N GLN A 132 36.87 -18.92 -35.70
CA GLN A 132 37.98 -18.61 -36.59
C GLN A 132 37.75 -19.35 -37.92
N SER A 133 37.18 -18.66 -38.91
CA SER A 133 37.30 -19.03 -40.32
C SER A 133 38.08 -17.96 -41.05
N THR A 134 39.08 -18.40 -41.82
CA THR A 134 40.04 -17.59 -42.56
C THR A 134 39.41 -16.61 -43.55
N GLU A 135 40.18 -15.60 -43.92
CA GLU A 135 39.86 -14.66 -45.00
C GLU A 135 39.44 -15.39 -46.29
N GLU A 136 38.19 -15.20 -46.72
CA GLU A 136 37.81 -14.82 -48.10
C GLU A 136 36.27 -14.61 -48.21
N GLU A 137 35.81 -14.20 -49.38
CA GLU A 137 34.39 -14.00 -49.76
C GLU A 137 33.60 -12.89 -49.05
N SER A 138 34.02 -11.66 -49.37
CA SER A 138 33.09 -10.54 -49.44
C SER A 138 32.04 -10.75 -50.56
N LYS A 139 30.77 -11.02 -50.20
CA LYS A 139 29.56 -10.43 -50.83
C LYS A 139 28.23 -10.93 -50.26
N SER A 140 27.27 -10.00 -50.18
CA SER A 140 25.83 -10.25 -50.29
C SER A 140 25.18 -11.21 -49.28
N CYS A 141 24.87 -10.70 -48.08
CA CYS A 141 23.50 -10.82 -47.58
C CYS A 141 23.21 -9.73 -46.54
N SER A 142 22.20 -8.90 -46.79
CA SER A 142 21.54 -8.12 -45.73
C SER A 142 20.65 -9.06 -44.91
N LYS A 143 21.27 -9.94 -44.11
CA LYS A 143 20.56 -10.65 -43.04
C LYS A 143 20.24 -9.63 -41.97
N GLU A 144 18.96 -9.31 -41.84
CA GLU A 144 18.41 -8.84 -40.58
C GLU A 144 18.80 -9.87 -39.52
N VAL A 145 19.69 -9.48 -38.60
CA VAL A 145 19.92 -10.25 -37.40
C VAL A 145 18.63 -10.11 -36.60
N ARG A 146 17.78 -11.13 -36.65
CA ARG A 146 16.76 -11.31 -35.63
C ARG A 146 17.50 -11.38 -34.31
N GLU A 147 17.30 -10.38 -33.45
CA GLU A 147 17.71 -10.46 -32.06
C GLU A 147 16.87 -11.55 -31.40
N GLU A 148 17.35 -12.80 -31.50
CA GLU A 148 16.80 -13.91 -30.73
C GLU A 148 16.85 -13.52 -29.26
N GLU A 149 15.73 -13.66 -28.56
CA GLU A 149 15.51 -13.21 -27.18
C GLU A 149 16.38 -14.03 -26.21
N ARG A 150 17.66 -13.66 -26.11
CA ARG A 150 18.66 -14.38 -25.30
C ARG A 150 18.24 -14.47 -23.84
N THR A 151 18.24 -15.68 -23.30
CA THR A 151 18.09 -15.91 -21.85
C THR A 151 19.30 -15.38 -21.09
N LEU A 152 19.07 -14.59 -20.03
CA LEU A 152 20.07 -14.29 -18.99
C LEU A 152 19.88 -15.22 -17.80
N ILE A 153 20.97 -15.73 -17.25
CA ILE A 153 20.97 -16.49 -15.99
C ILE A 153 21.92 -15.82 -15.00
N ILE A 154 21.36 -15.39 -13.87
CA ILE A 154 22.07 -14.72 -12.79
C ILE A 154 22.21 -15.72 -11.64
N PHE A 155 23.46 -16.10 -11.32
CA PHE A 155 23.73 -17.06 -10.25
C PHE A 155 23.90 -16.33 -8.90
N TYR A 156 23.14 -16.78 -7.91
CA TYR A 156 23.14 -16.26 -6.56
C TYR A 156 23.77 -17.28 -5.60
N GLU A 157 24.93 -16.94 -5.03
CA GLU A 157 25.49 -17.68 -3.91
C GLU A 157 25.02 -17.04 -2.58
N PRO A 158 24.34 -17.80 -1.70
CA PRO A 158 24.14 -17.35 -0.33
C PRO A 158 25.49 -17.27 0.38
N ALA A 159 25.61 -16.36 1.34
CA ALA A 159 26.84 -16.24 2.11
C ALA A 159 26.91 -17.39 3.12
N GLU A 160 27.87 -18.31 2.95
CA GLU A 160 28.14 -19.38 3.91
C GLU A 160 28.31 -18.84 5.34
N THR A 161 27.60 -19.44 6.28
CA THR A 161 27.98 -19.51 7.69
C THR A 161 28.85 -20.74 7.87
N SER A 162 30.17 -20.56 7.92
CA SER A 162 31.09 -21.64 8.26
C SER A 162 30.97 -22.00 9.74
N GLU A 163 31.07 -23.28 10.08
CA GLU A 163 30.96 -23.77 11.47
C GLU A 163 32.00 -23.12 12.40
N GLU A 164 33.17 -22.75 11.87
CA GLU A 164 34.20 -21.94 12.56
C GLU A 164 33.67 -20.59 13.08
N ASP A 165 32.70 -19.96 12.42
CA ASP A 165 32.08 -18.70 12.87
C ASP A 165 31.10 -18.91 14.03
N GLU A 166 30.41 -20.07 14.08
CA GLU A 166 29.52 -20.41 15.20
C GLU A 166 30.31 -20.78 16.45
N GLU A 167 31.44 -21.48 16.28
CA GLU A 167 32.40 -21.70 17.35
C GLU A 167 33.06 -20.38 17.82
N GLU A 168 33.38 -19.43 16.93
CA GLU A 168 33.86 -18.11 17.33
C GLU A 168 32.79 -17.27 18.06
N GLU A 169 31.50 -17.36 17.72
CA GLU A 169 30.44 -16.66 18.46
C GLU A 169 30.24 -17.27 19.86
N LYS A 170 30.22 -18.61 20.02
CA LYS A 170 30.24 -19.26 21.35
C LYS A 170 31.47 -18.85 22.17
N ASN A 171 32.67 -19.00 21.59
CA ASN A 171 33.93 -18.69 22.27
C ASN A 171 34.12 -17.19 22.62
N THR A 172 33.29 -16.29 22.07
CA THR A 172 33.31 -14.86 22.44
C THR A 172 32.17 -14.46 23.38
N SER A 173 31.01 -15.14 23.38
CA SER A 173 29.98 -14.91 24.42
C SER A 173 30.51 -15.25 25.82
N ASP A 174 31.26 -16.34 25.96
CA ASP A 174 31.85 -16.76 27.25
C ASP A 174 32.97 -15.81 27.73
N LYS A 175 33.66 -15.13 26.81
CA LYS A 175 34.71 -14.16 27.14
C LYS A 175 34.17 -12.77 27.48
N ASP A 176 33.04 -12.37 26.91
CA ASP A 176 32.38 -11.09 27.24
C ASP A 176 31.61 -11.13 28.57
N ALA A 177 31.25 -12.32 29.06
CA ALA A 177 30.71 -12.49 30.41
C ALA A 177 31.74 -12.25 31.53
N ASN A 178 33.05 -12.25 31.23
CA ASN A 178 34.08 -12.46 32.25
C ASN A 178 35.38 -11.66 32.03
N ASN A 179 35.32 -10.34 31.77
CA ASN A 179 36.53 -9.50 31.88
C ASN A 179 36.30 -8.00 32.19
N ASN A 180 37.07 -7.47 33.15
CA ASN A 180 37.17 -6.04 33.48
C ASN A 180 38.35 -5.41 32.73
N ASP A 181 38.11 -4.89 31.52
CA ASP A 181 39.18 -4.52 30.59
C ASP A 181 39.45 -3.02 30.43
N THR A 182 40.72 -2.68 30.15
CA THR A 182 41.24 -1.30 30.16
C THR A 182 40.98 -0.51 28.87
N ASN A 183 41.24 0.81 28.91
CA ASN A 183 40.80 1.76 27.88
C ASN A 183 41.42 1.52 26.48
N THR A 184 42.60 0.94 26.37
CA THR A 184 43.22 0.54 25.09
C THR A 184 42.46 -0.63 24.45
N ASN A 185 42.14 -1.66 25.22
CA ASN A 185 41.39 -2.83 24.75
C ASN A 185 39.98 -2.46 24.27
N ARG A 186 39.37 -1.39 24.80
CA ARG A 186 38.10 -0.84 24.30
C ARG A 186 38.18 -0.23 22.89
N SER A 187 39.33 0.35 22.52
CA SER A 187 39.53 0.90 21.17
C SER A 187 39.56 -0.22 20.14
N GLU A 188 40.38 -1.24 20.39
CA GLU A 188 40.50 -2.40 19.50
C GLU A 188 39.23 -3.26 19.48
N LYS A 189 38.53 -3.45 20.62
CA LYS A 189 37.19 -4.07 20.62
C LYS A 189 36.19 -3.28 19.79
N ASN A 190 36.20 -1.95 19.83
CA ASN A 190 35.29 -1.13 19.01
C ASN A 190 35.65 -1.19 17.52
N GLU A 191 36.93 -1.21 17.17
CA GLU A 191 37.37 -1.33 15.78
C GLU A 191 37.11 -2.74 15.22
N ASN A 192 37.38 -3.79 15.99
CA ASN A 192 37.05 -5.17 15.63
C ASN A 192 35.53 -5.39 15.59
N ASN A 193 34.73 -4.77 16.45
CA ASN A 193 33.27 -4.77 16.32
C ASN A 193 32.78 -3.97 15.11
N ALA A 194 33.47 -2.89 14.72
CA ALA A 194 33.17 -2.17 13.48
C ALA A 194 33.52 -3.01 12.24
N ARG A 195 34.66 -3.71 12.24
CA ARG A 195 35.08 -4.67 11.19
C ARG A 195 34.17 -5.89 11.14
N ARG A 196 33.77 -6.48 12.28
CA ARG A 196 32.75 -7.55 12.37
C ARG A 196 31.42 -7.06 11.80
N ARG A 197 30.95 -5.85 12.15
CA ARG A 197 29.73 -5.24 11.56
C ARG A 197 29.88 -4.94 10.06
N ALA A 198 31.07 -4.60 9.58
CA ALA A 198 31.34 -4.41 8.15
C ALA A 198 31.30 -5.76 7.41
N ARG A 199 31.93 -6.81 7.94
CA ARG A 199 31.87 -8.19 7.41
C ARG A 199 30.46 -8.76 7.45
N ARG A 200 29.69 -8.60 8.54
CA ARG A 200 28.26 -9.00 8.62
C ARG A 200 27.40 -8.24 7.60
N ARG A 201 27.70 -6.95 7.34
CA ARG A 201 27.07 -6.19 6.24
C ARG A 201 27.50 -6.67 4.86
N GLN A 202 28.73 -7.17 4.71
CA GLN A 202 29.25 -7.68 3.45
C GLN A 202 28.75 -9.10 3.13
N ARG A 203 28.56 -9.98 4.12
CA ARG A 203 27.83 -11.26 3.99
C ARG A 203 26.33 -11.02 3.73
N ASN A 204 25.65 -10.19 4.54
CA ASN A 204 24.21 -9.91 4.38
C ASN A 204 23.86 -9.05 3.14
N ARG A 205 24.84 -8.65 2.30
CA ARG A 205 24.59 -7.93 1.04
C ARG A 205 23.97 -8.83 -0.04
N SER A 206 24.00 -10.16 0.09
CA SER A 206 23.88 -11.07 -1.05
C SER A 206 22.45 -11.22 -1.64
N VAL A 207 21.38 -11.34 -0.83
CA VAL A 207 20.06 -11.82 -1.30
C VAL A 207 19.40 -10.95 -2.38
N PHE A 208 19.43 -9.62 -2.24
CA PHE A 208 18.65 -8.71 -3.11
C PHE A 208 19.38 -8.32 -4.39
N VAL A 209 20.71 -8.45 -4.39
CA VAL A 209 21.58 -8.00 -5.48
C VAL A 209 21.28 -8.72 -6.81
N PRO A 210 21.07 -10.05 -6.88
CA PRO A 210 20.67 -10.73 -8.11
C PRO A 210 19.40 -10.14 -8.76
N PHE A 211 18.39 -9.81 -7.94
CA PHE A 211 17.12 -9.26 -8.40
C PHE A 211 17.25 -7.79 -8.80
N TYR A 212 18.09 -7.03 -8.10
CA TYR A 212 18.43 -5.67 -8.53
C TYR A 212 19.23 -5.67 -9.84
N ILE A 213 20.11 -6.65 -10.06
CA ILE A 213 20.82 -6.86 -11.33
C ILE A 213 19.82 -7.22 -12.44
N ALA A 214 18.88 -8.13 -12.20
CA ALA A 214 17.81 -8.46 -13.15
C ALA A 214 17.04 -7.19 -13.58
N HIS A 215 16.62 -6.39 -12.60
CA HIS A 215 15.96 -5.10 -12.82
C HIS A 215 16.80 -4.18 -13.70
N VAL A 216 18.07 -4.00 -13.33
CA VAL A 216 19.06 -3.24 -14.08
C VAL A 216 19.17 -3.65 -15.56
N PHE A 217 19.12 -4.95 -15.90
CA PHE A 217 19.20 -5.40 -17.29
C PHE A 217 17.96 -5.03 -18.11
N ARG A 218 16.76 -5.15 -17.55
CA ARG A 218 15.51 -4.68 -18.19
C ARG A 218 15.53 -3.18 -18.43
N ARG A 219 15.95 -2.38 -17.44
CA ARG A 219 16.15 -0.92 -17.59
C ARG A 219 17.13 -0.55 -18.70
N CYS A 220 18.07 -1.44 -19.04
CA CYS A 220 19.01 -1.28 -20.14
C CYS A 220 18.49 -1.80 -21.49
N GLY A 221 17.21 -2.17 -21.60
CA GLY A 221 16.55 -2.60 -22.83
C GLY A 221 16.59 -4.10 -23.10
N HIS A 222 16.95 -4.94 -22.12
CA HIS A 222 16.92 -6.40 -22.30
C HIS A 222 15.47 -6.93 -22.36
N THR A 223 15.06 -7.51 -23.49
CA THR A 223 13.72 -8.07 -23.70
C THR A 223 13.62 -9.58 -23.43
N GLY A 224 14.72 -10.33 -23.51
CA GLY A 224 14.73 -11.78 -23.29
C GLY A 224 14.44 -12.24 -21.84
N PRO A 225 14.28 -13.55 -21.61
CA PRO A 225 13.98 -14.07 -20.27
C PRO A 225 15.16 -13.90 -19.31
N ILE A 226 14.91 -13.44 -18.08
CA ILE A 226 15.93 -13.37 -17.01
C ILE A 226 15.55 -14.36 -15.92
N LYS A 227 16.42 -15.36 -15.66
CA LYS A 227 16.29 -16.28 -14.52
C LYS A 227 17.31 -15.94 -13.44
N VAL A 228 16.86 -15.83 -12.20
CA VAL A 228 17.73 -15.76 -11.00
C VAL A 228 17.71 -17.14 -10.36
N LEU A 229 18.88 -17.78 -10.23
CA LEU A 229 19.00 -19.13 -9.68
C LEU A 229 19.87 -19.11 -8.43
N LEU A 230 19.44 -19.82 -7.38
CA LEU A 230 20.31 -20.19 -6.28
C LEU A 230 21.40 -21.12 -6.84
N LYS A 231 22.66 -20.84 -6.51
CA LYS A 231 23.74 -21.80 -6.73
C LYS A 231 23.82 -22.67 -5.49
N GLU A 232 23.27 -23.89 -5.62
CA GLU A 232 23.52 -24.95 -4.66
C GLU A 232 24.99 -25.38 -4.77
N GLU A 233 25.64 -25.57 -3.63
CA GLU A 233 27.01 -26.09 -3.60
C GLU A 233 26.99 -27.61 -3.56
N LYS A 234 27.92 -28.23 -4.30
CA LYS A 234 28.28 -29.62 -4.11
C LYS A 234 28.73 -29.83 -2.67
N LYS A 235 27.87 -30.37 -1.81
CA LYS A 235 28.36 -31.25 -0.74
C LYS A 235 29.05 -32.42 -1.44
N LYS A 236 30.36 -32.54 -1.26
CA LYS A 236 31.12 -33.69 -1.76
C LYS A 236 30.69 -34.92 -0.97
N LYS A 237 29.86 -35.78 -1.55
CA LYS A 237 29.83 -37.19 -1.19
C LYS A 237 31.13 -37.89 -1.64
N ARG A 238 31.33 -39.12 -1.15
CA ARG A 238 32.49 -39.98 -1.39
C ARG A 238 32.02 -41.36 -1.84
N ARG A 239 32.87 -42.06 -2.60
CA ARG A 239 32.39 -42.82 -3.78
C ARG A 239 32.20 -44.32 -3.61
N GLY A 240 30.98 -44.81 -3.84
CA GLY A 240 30.61 -46.23 -3.77
C GLY A 240 29.36 -46.61 -4.58
N SER A 241 29.38 -47.79 -5.21
CA SER A 241 28.41 -48.23 -6.23
C SER A 241 28.22 -49.76 -6.17
N THR A 242 27.07 -50.39 -6.47
CA THR A 242 25.91 -50.00 -7.30
C THR A 242 24.74 -50.98 -7.04
N LYS A 243 23.47 -50.54 -7.10
CA LYS A 243 22.41 -51.18 -7.93
C LYS A 243 21.02 -50.54 -7.83
N GLU A 244 20.46 -50.23 -9.00
CA GLU A 244 19.04 -49.96 -9.26
C GLU A 244 18.19 -51.22 -8.92
N GLU A 245 16.86 -51.18 -8.73
CA GLU A 245 15.81 -50.32 -9.31
C GLU A 245 14.68 -50.14 -8.26
N ASP A 246 14.11 -48.93 -8.08
CA ASP A 246 12.69 -48.68 -7.67
C ASP A 246 12.34 -47.18 -7.40
N GLU A 247 13.32 -46.29 -7.17
CA GLU A 247 13.04 -44.89 -6.74
C GLU A 247 12.74 -43.88 -7.88
N GLU A 248 12.67 -44.33 -9.15
CA GLU A 248 12.63 -43.46 -10.34
C GLU A 248 11.31 -42.69 -10.54
N GLU A 249 10.28 -42.95 -9.74
CA GLU A 249 8.95 -42.34 -9.87
C GLU A 249 8.66 -41.21 -8.85
N GLU A 250 9.36 -41.16 -7.70
CA GLU A 250 9.15 -40.11 -6.68
C GLU A 250 10.00 -38.85 -6.95
N ALA A 251 11.22 -39.02 -7.47
CA ALA A 251 12.09 -37.91 -7.92
C ALA A 251 11.48 -37.03 -9.03
N ARG A 252 10.36 -37.47 -9.65
CA ARG A 252 9.62 -36.71 -10.67
C ARG A 252 8.83 -35.53 -10.10
N ARG A 253 8.80 -35.31 -8.77
CA ARG A 253 7.95 -34.30 -8.11
C ARG A 253 8.66 -33.11 -7.43
N SER A 254 9.98 -33.10 -7.25
CA SER A 254 10.65 -32.14 -6.33
C SER A 254 11.58 -31.08 -6.94
N VAL A 255 11.84 -31.07 -8.26
CA VAL A 255 12.63 -29.97 -8.88
C VAL A 255 11.74 -28.77 -9.22
N SER A 256 11.48 -27.91 -8.23
CA SER A 256 10.76 -26.65 -8.44
C SER A 256 11.64 -25.63 -9.19
N SER A 257 11.66 -25.75 -10.52
CA SER A 257 12.33 -24.79 -11.40
C SER A 257 11.51 -23.50 -11.52
N VAL A 258 11.51 -22.69 -10.45
CA VAL A 258 10.81 -21.39 -10.40
C VAL A 258 11.48 -20.39 -11.34
N SER A 259 11.14 -20.47 -12.62
CA SER A 259 11.56 -19.49 -13.62
C SER A 259 10.54 -18.36 -13.73
N GLY A 260 10.82 -17.25 -13.04
CA GLY A 260 10.09 -16.00 -13.25
C GLY A 260 10.31 -15.41 -14.63
N ILE A 261 9.23 -14.90 -15.24
CA ILE A 261 9.32 -13.97 -16.36
C ILE A 261 9.27 -12.57 -15.76
N TYR A 262 10.43 -11.94 -15.64
CA TYR A 262 10.60 -10.60 -15.05
C TYR A 262 10.03 -9.54 -16.01
N ASP A 263 8.77 -9.11 -15.90
CA ASP A 263 8.16 -8.13 -16.84
C ASP A 263 7.91 -6.77 -16.16
N GLU A 264 8.81 -5.84 -16.44
CA GLU A 264 9.09 -4.75 -15.52
C GLU A 264 8.19 -3.53 -15.73
N ARG A 265 7.36 -3.22 -14.74
CA ARG A 265 6.63 -1.96 -14.66
C ARG A 265 7.19 -1.08 -13.57
N ILE A 266 7.16 0.23 -13.82
CA ILE A 266 7.68 1.25 -12.91
C ILE A 266 6.56 2.16 -12.49
N ALA A 267 6.45 2.42 -11.19
CA ALA A 267 5.59 3.45 -10.64
C ALA A 267 6.45 4.62 -10.13
N SER A 268 6.06 5.84 -10.45
CA SER A 268 6.73 7.05 -9.95
C SER A 268 6.18 7.48 -8.59
N VAL A 269 6.91 8.37 -7.92
CA VAL A 269 6.46 9.05 -6.69
C VAL A 269 5.13 9.80 -6.93
N TYR A 270 4.92 10.32 -8.15
CA TYR A 270 3.69 11.00 -8.54
C TYR A 270 2.51 10.03 -8.70
N ASP A 271 2.75 8.83 -9.22
CA ASP A 271 1.71 7.79 -9.32
C ASP A 271 1.26 7.36 -7.93
N LEU A 272 2.20 7.17 -6.99
CA LEU A 272 1.87 6.93 -5.58
C LEU A 272 1.09 8.09 -4.94
N LEU A 273 1.37 9.34 -5.33
CA LEU A 273 0.68 10.52 -4.82
C LEU A 273 -0.78 10.57 -5.27
N GLN A 274 -1.07 10.20 -6.53
CA GLN A 274 -2.44 10.02 -7.02
C GLN A 274 -3.09 8.75 -6.43
N ASN A 275 -2.28 7.74 -6.07
CA ASN A 275 -2.78 6.51 -5.46
C ASN A 275 -3.35 6.73 -4.04
N LEU A 276 -2.89 7.74 -3.29
CA LEU A 276 -3.44 8.07 -1.96
C LEU A 276 -4.96 8.28 -1.94
N THR A 277 -5.57 8.72 -3.05
CA THR A 277 -7.01 8.97 -3.14
C THR A 277 -7.75 7.98 -4.04
N THR A 278 -7.03 7.13 -4.78
CA THR A 278 -7.59 6.21 -5.77
C THR A 278 -7.41 4.74 -5.41
N GLN A 279 -6.37 4.39 -4.64
CA GLN A 279 -5.99 3.03 -4.25
C GLN A 279 -6.25 1.97 -5.32
N ARG A 280 -5.73 2.26 -6.52
CA ARG A 280 -5.68 1.31 -7.64
C ARG A 280 -4.48 0.37 -7.54
N LEU A 281 -3.47 0.77 -6.78
CA LEU A 281 -2.29 -0.02 -6.43
C LEU A 281 -2.26 -0.21 -4.91
N GLN A 282 -2.02 -1.42 -4.44
CA GLN A 282 -1.57 -1.63 -3.06
C GLN A 282 -0.12 -1.16 -2.95
N VAL A 283 0.26 -0.39 -1.94
CA VAL A 283 1.67 0.07 -1.80
C VAL A 283 2.37 -0.80 -0.77
N ILE A 284 3.32 -1.63 -1.19
CA ILE A 284 4.05 -2.55 -0.31
C ILE A 284 5.38 -1.91 0.12
N ASP A 285 5.44 -1.40 1.34
CA ASP A 285 6.66 -0.83 1.93
C ASP A 285 7.51 -1.94 2.54
N THR A 286 8.61 -2.25 1.85
CA THR A 286 9.50 -3.36 2.18
C THR A 286 10.49 -3.06 3.30
N ARG A 287 10.47 -1.86 3.91
CA ARG A 287 11.38 -1.49 4.99
C ARG A 287 11.10 -2.27 6.27
N SER A 288 12.05 -2.24 7.22
CA SER A 288 11.78 -2.77 8.56
C SER A 288 10.68 -1.97 9.26
N GLU A 289 9.86 -2.65 10.05
CA GLU A 289 8.75 -2.08 10.82
C GLU A 289 9.18 -0.86 11.66
N ALA A 290 10.41 -0.86 12.18
CA ALA A 290 10.97 0.26 12.93
C ALA A 290 11.25 1.53 12.08
N LEU A 291 11.53 1.40 10.78
CA LEU A 291 11.62 2.53 9.84
C LEU A 291 10.24 2.95 9.35
N PHE A 292 9.35 1.99 9.11
CA PHE A 292 7.97 2.19 8.69
C PHE A 292 7.17 3.01 9.73
N LEU A 293 7.14 2.56 10.98
CA LEU A 293 6.47 3.22 12.11
C LEU A 293 7.22 4.47 12.63
N GLY A 294 8.23 4.96 11.90
CA GLY A 294 9.03 6.12 12.30
C GLY A 294 9.78 5.98 13.65
N LYS A 295 9.95 4.74 14.15
CA LYS A 295 10.62 4.44 15.43
C LYS A 295 12.11 4.79 15.40
N VAL A 296 12.74 4.69 14.22
CA VAL A 296 14.16 4.96 13.96
C VAL A 296 14.32 5.97 12.80
N ARG A 297 15.23 6.93 12.96
CA ARG A 297 15.78 7.73 11.84
C ARG A 297 17.18 7.22 11.54
N ARG A 298 17.51 6.94 10.27
CA ARG A 298 18.91 6.74 9.87
C ARG A 298 19.62 8.09 10.01
N GLY A 299 20.65 8.15 10.86
CA GLY A 299 21.40 9.39 11.07
C GLY A 299 22.10 9.84 9.78
N ALA A 300 22.09 11.15 9.51
CA ALA A 300 22.74 11.77 8.37
C ALA A 300 24.28 11.75 8.49
N LYS A 301 24.89 10.57 8.41
CA LYS A 301 26.34 10.36 8.35
C LYS A 301 26.68 9.46 7.16
N THR A 302 27.82 9.77 6.53
CA THR A 302 28.41 9.15 5.33
C THR A 302 27.62 9.32 4.03
N GLY A 303 27.36 10.57 3.68
CA GLY A 303 27.29 11.08 2.30
C GLY A 303 27.82 12.52 2.31
N PRO A 304 28.36 13.07 1.20
CA PRO A 304 28.74 14.49 1.17
C PRO A 304 27.52 15.33 1.55
N SER A 305 27.71 16.27 2.46
CA SER A 305 26.62 17.08 3.02
C SER A 305 25.71 17.61 1.91
N SER A 306 24.41 17.28 1.95
CA SER A 306 23.42 18.09 1.22
C SER A 306 23.64 19.52 1.65
N LYS A 307 23.97 20.39 0.69
CA LYS A 307 24.16 21.83 0.94
C LYS A 307 22.83 22.55 1.24
N ASN A 308 21.71 21.83 1.21
CA ASN A 308 20.35 22.36 1.26
C ASN A 308 19.55 21.92 2.50
N GLY A 309 20.14 21.16 3.44
CA GLY A 309 19.57 20.96 4.77
C GLY A 309 18.21 20.26 4.85
N GLY A 310 17.83 19.48 3.83
CA GLY A 310 16.55 18.77 3.79
C GLY A 310 16.38 17.81 4.97
N VAL A 311 15.28 17.99 5.73
CA VAL A 311 14.96 17.16 6.89
C VAL A 311 14.42 15.81 6.42
N ASP A 312 15.16 14.72 6.67
CA ASP A 312 14.63 13.36 6.47
C ASP A 312 13.53 13.08 7.50
N ARG A 313 12.28 13.11 7.04
CA ARG A 313 11.09 12.86 7.86
C ARG A 313 11.00 11.38 8.24
N ALA A 314 10.34 11.06 9.35
CA ALA A 314 10.18 9.68 9.82
C ALA A 314 8.70 9.27 9.71
N GLY A 315 8.44 8.05 9.24
CA GLY A 315 7.10 7.54 8.95
C GLY A 315 7.06 6.73 7.65
N HIS A 316 5.86 6.56 7.10
CA HIS A 316 5.59 5.87 5.84
C HIS A 316 4.57 6.63 4.98
N ILE A 317 4.42 6.18 3.74
CA ILE A 317 3.42 6.69 2.80
C ILE A 317 2.05 6.22 3.31
N PRO A 318 1.04 7.10 3.47
CA PRO A 318 -0.25 6.66 3.99
C PRO A 318 -0.85 5.52 3.19
N SER A 319 -1.46 4.58 3.89
CA SER A 319 -2.04 3.34 3.37
C SER A 319 -1.07 2.36 2.70
N SER A 320 0.24 2.49 2.94
CA SER A 320 1.20 1.44 2.53
C SER A 320 1.22 0.28 3.51
N ILE A 321 1.21 -0.96 3.00
CA ILE A 321 1.29 -2.20 3.77
C ILE A 321 2.75 -2.48 4.09
N ASN A 322 3.10 -2.72 5.36
CA ASN A 322 4.48 -3.06 5.72
C ASN A 322 4.74 -4.57 5.59
N VAL A 323 5.59 -4.94 4.62
CA VAL A 323 6.11 -6.31 4.47
C VAL A 323 7.64 -6.27 4.51
N PRO A 324 8.26 -6.30 5.70
CA PRO A 324 9.72 -6.23 5.83
C PRO A 324 10.40 -7.32 5.00
N HIS A 325 11.27 -6.95 4.05
CA HIS A 325 11.99 -7.91 3.20
C HIS A 325 12.80 -8.95 4.00
N SER A 326 13.18 -8.63 5.24
CA SER A 326 13.88 -9.53 6.16
C SER A 326 13.00 -10.64 6.76
N ARG A 327 11.69 -10.64 6.48
CA ARG A 327 10.76 -11.70 6.88
C ARG A 327 10.56 -12.75 5.78
N LEU A 328 10.69 -12.34 4.53
CA LEU A 328 10.56 -13.16 3.34
C LEU A 328 11.80 -14.03 3.12
N ARG A 329 11.62 -15.19 2.50
CA ARG A 329 12.67 -16.17 2.22
C ARG A 329 12.74 -16.43 0.70
N PRO A 330 13.89 -16.33 0.03
CA PRO A 330 13.99 -16.71 -1.37
C PRO A 330 13.53 -18.16 -1.59
N PHE A 331 12.76 -18.40 -2.66
CA PHE A 331 12.32 -19.73 -3.12
C PHE A 331 11.36 -20.52 -2.20
N ASP A 332 10.99 -19.97 -1.04
CA ASP A 332 10.05 -20.58 -0.08
C ASP A 332 8.63 -19.99 -0.27
N ASN A 333 7.92 -20.45 -1.31
CA ASN A 333 6.66 -19.84 -1.75
C ASN A 333 5.56 -19.90 -0.67
N GLU A 334 5.41 -21.01 0.04
CA GLU A 334 4.38 -21.22 1.07
C GLU A 334 4.55 -20.24 2.24
N HIS A 335 5.77 -20.15 2.80
CA HIS A 335 6.12 -19.17 3.84
C HIS A 335 5.89 -17.72 3.40
N ASN A 336 6.19 -17.40 2.13
CA ASN A 336 6.01 -16.04 1.62
C ASN A 336 4.53 -15.69 1.41
N ILE A 337 3.70 -16.62 0.88
CA ILE A 337 2.25 -16.44 0.77
C ILE A 337 1.67 -16.15 2.16
N ALA A 338 1.97 -16.98 3.16
CA ALA A 338 1.50 -16.80 4.53
C ALA A 338 1.89 -15.42 5.11
N ILE A 339 3.07 -14.89 4.78
CA ILE A 339 3.48 -13.53 5.17
C ILE A 339 2.71 -12.44 4.41
N PHE A 340 2.44 -12.61 3.12
CA PHE A 340 1.67 -11.61 2.37
C PHE A 340 0.22 -11.55 2.88
N GLU A 341 -0.38 -12.71 3.17
CA GLU A 341 -1.73 -12.85 3.72
C GLU A 341 -1.84 -12.32 5.17
N ASP A 342 -0.88 -12.65 6.06
CA ASP A 342 -0.76 -12.07 7.43
C ASP A 342 -0.74 -10.53 7.41
N ARG A 343 -0.18 -9.94 6.35
CA ARG A 343 -0.10 -8.48 6.17
C ARG A 343 -1.27 -7.88 5.39
N GLY A 344 -2.27 -8.69 5.01
CA GLY A 344 -3.43 -8.23 4.26
C GLY A 344 -3.11 -7.76 2.84
N VAL A 345 -2.07 -8.32 2.20
CA VAL A 345 -1.80 -8.11 0.78
C VAL A 345 -2.77 -8.94 -0.04
N ASP A 346 -3.63 -8.28 -0.82
CA ASP A 346 -4.52 -8.93 -1.78
C ASP A 346 -3.70 -9.43 -2.98
N MET A 347 -3.50 -10.74 -3.05
CA MET A 347 -2.73 -11.39 -4.12
C MET A 347 -3.43 -11.36 -5.50
N SER A 348 -4.66 -10.83 -5.59
CA SER A 348 -5.38 -10.62 -6.85
C SER A 348 -5.29 -9.19 -7.40
N ALA A 349 -4.90 -8.22 -6.57
CA ALA A 349 -4.92 -6.80 -6.92
C ALA A 349 -3.54 -6.23 -7.29
N PRO A 350 -3.45 -5.29 -8.25
CA PRO A 350 -2.20 -4.63 -8.63
C PRO A 350 -1.47 -3.98 -7.45
N CYS A 351 -0.13 -4.01 -7.46
CA CYS A 351 0.68 -3.48 -6.35
C CYS A 351 1.93 -2.72 -6.81
N ALA A 352 2.34 -1.76 -5.98
CA ALA A 352 3.57 -0.99 -6.13
C ALA A 352 4.50 -1.27 -4.94
N VAL A 353 5.66 -1.87 -5.22
CA VAL A 353 6.64 -2.27 -4.22
C VAL A 353 7.68 -1.17 -4.05
N ILE A 354 7.95 -0.77 -2.80
CA ILE A 354 8.87 0.32 -2.48
C ILE A 354 9.89 -0.07 -1.39
N GLY A 355 11.15 0.35 -1.58
CA GLY A 355 12.25 0.16 -0.64
C GLY A 355 12.69 1.46 0.04
N GLU A 356 13.74 1.43 0.86
CA GLU A 356 14.24 2.63 1.55
C GLU A 356 14.78 3.68 0.57
N GLN A 357 15.65 3.26 -0.37
CA GLN A 357 16.35 4.10 -1.34
C GLN A 357 16.54 3.31 -2.64
N ARG A 358 16.48 3.98 -3.80
CA ARG A 358 16.99 3.51 -5.12
C ARG A 358 16.81 1.99 -5.34
N CYS A 359 15.55 1.57 -5.41
CA CYS A 359 15.11 0.18 -5.59
C CYS A 359 15.81 -0.88 -4.69
N SER A 360 16.20 -0.55 -3.45
CA SER A 360 17.00 -1.41 -2.55
C SER A 360 16.54 -2.87 -2.42
N SER A 361 15.23 -3.05 -2.23
CA SER A 361 14.58 -4.33 -1.87
C SER A 361 13.31 -4.58 -2.69
N ALA A 362 12.85 -3.57 -3.42
CA ALA A 362 11.63 -3.67 -4.23
C ALA A 362 11.74 -4.67 -5.39
N PRO A 363 12.84 -4.73 -6.18
CA PRO A 363 13.03 -5.74 -7.24
C PRO A 363 12.95 -7.19 -6.76
N PHE A 364 13.41 -7.47 -5.54
CA PHE A 364 13.34 -8.81 -4.93
C PHE A 364 11.90 -9.19 -4.58
N VAL A 365 11.21 -8.32 -3.84
CA VAL A 365 9.83 -8.56 -3.42
C VAL A 365 8.86 -8.52 -4.60
N ALA A 366 9.13 -7.68 -5.61
CA ALA A 366 8.37 -7.65 -6.85
C ALA A 366 8.45 -8.97 -7.62
N ALA A 367 9.66 -9.47 -7.87
CA ALA A 367 9.87 -10.75 -8.54
C ALA A 367 9.24 -11.94 -7.79
N MET A 368 9.26 -11.89 -6.46
CA MET A 368 8.59 -12.88 -5.62
C MET A 368 7.07 -12.85 -5.82
N LEU A 369 6.44 -11.67 -5.84
CA LEU A 369 5.01 -11.52 -6.11
C LEU A 369 4.65 -11.97 -7.54
N GLU A 370 5.47 -11.64 -8.53
CA GLU A 370 5.27 -12.11 -9.92
C GLU A 370 5.38 -13.65 -10.03
N ASN A 371 6.34 -14.27 -9.34
CA ASN A 371 6.48 -15.73 -9.25
C ASN A 371 5.28 -16.40 -8.57
N LEU A 372 4.65 -15.73 -7.60
CA LEU A 372 3.40 -16.16 -6.94
C LEU A 372 2.15 -15.89 -7.80
N GLY A 373 2.31 -15.35 -9.00
CA GLY A 373 1.24 -15.17 -9.99
C GLY A 373 0.63 -13.78 -10.08
N LEU A 374 1.11 -12.78 -9.31
CA LEU A 374 0.62 -11.41 -9.47
C LEU A 374 1.05 -10.85 -10.82
N LYS A 375 0.06 -10.60 -11.67
CA LYS A 375 0.30 -10.13 -13.04
C LYS A 375 0.57 -8.64 -13.16
N GLU A 376 0.36 -7.84 -12.12
CA GLU A 376 0.46 -6.37 -12.17
C GLU A 376 1.28 -5.81 -10.99
N VAL A 377 2.58 -6.10 -11.01
CA VAL A 377 3.54 -5.62 -10.01
C VAL A 377 4.36 -4.46 -10.58
N PHE A 378 4.51 -3.39 -9.81
CA PHE A 378 5.22 -2.17 -10.17
C PHE A 378 6.36 -1.90 -9.17
N ILE A 379 7.54 -1.51 -9.66
CA ILE A 379 8.69 -1.15 -8.82
C ILE A 379 8.78 0.37 -8.69
N VAL A 380 8.88 0.88 -7.47
CA VAL A 380 9.06 2.31 -7.20
C VAL A 380 10.55 2.61 -7.05
N GLU A 381 11.22 2.86 -8.17
CA GLU A 381 12.69 3.00 -8.26
C GLU A 381 13.27 4.00 -7.26
N SER A 382 12.58 5.12 -6.98
CA SER A 382 13.12 6.18 -6.11
C SER A 382 13.26 5.79 -4.63
N GLY A 383 12.48 4.81 -4.17
CA GLY A 383 12.35 4.47 -2.74
C GLY A 383 11.63 5.53 -1.90
N VAL A 384 11.30 5.18 -0.66
CA VAL A 384 10.58 6.06 0.30
C VAL A 384 11.40 7.31 0.64
N ARG A 385 12.74 7.28 0.56
CA ARG A 385 13.57 8.47 0.80
C ARG A 385 13.20 9.64 -0.12
N ALA A 386 12.85 9.40 -1.38
CA ALA A 386 12.42 10.48 -2.28
C ALA A 386 11.12 11.15 -1.81
N TRP A 387 10.25 10.40 -1.14
CA TRP A 387 9.04 10.92 -0.49
C TRP A 387 9.33 11.66 0.83
N ARG A 388 10.42 11.32 1.53
CA ARG A 388 10.78 11.93 2.83
C ARG A 388 11.70 13.15 2.72
N CYS A 389 12.49 13.28 1.64
CA CYS A 389 13.55 14.30 1.47
C CYS A 389 13.16 15.45 0.51
N GLU A 390 14.14 16.24 0.04
CA GLU A 390 13.99 17.56 -0.60
C GLU A 390 12.85 17.68 -1.64
N ASP A 391 12.76 16.78 -2.62
CA ASP A 391 11.73 16.84 -3.67
C ASP A 391 10.32 16.45 -3.21
N GLY A 392 10.22 15.72 -2.08
CA GLY A 392 8.97 15.18 -1.54
C GLY A 392 8.60 15.65 -0.13
N GLY A 393 9.32 16.63 0.43
CA GLY A 393 9.14 17.08 1.83
C GLY A 393 7.73 17.62 2.14
N SER A 394 6.98 18.01 1.12
CA SER A 394 5.58 18.45 1.18
C SER A 394 4.55 17.31 1.03
N TYR A 395 4.94 16.10 0.60
CA TYR A 395 4.01 14.98 0.45
C TYR A 395 3.48 14.50 1.81
N PRO A 396 2.24 14.00 1.91
CA PRO A 396 1.69 13.48 3.16
C PRO A 396 2.51 12.30 3.67
N LEU A 397 2.88 12.27 4.95
CA LEU A 397 3.65 11.16 5.54
C LEU A 397 3.04 10.83 6.90
N PHE A 398 2.61 9.59 7.12
CA PHE A 398 2.02 9.20 8.39
C PHE A 398 3.08 8.71 9.37
N ASN A 399 2.96 9.15 10.62
CA ASN A 399 3.79 8.71 11.74
C ASN A 399 2.94 8.50 13.00
N PRO A 400 2.64 7.25 13.38
CA PRO A 400 1.83 6.92 14.55
C PRO A 400 2.30 7.53 15.89
N ARG A 401 3.57 7.95 16.00
CA ARG A 401 4.12 8.55 17.22
C ARG A 401 3.87 10.05 17.36
N THR A 402 3.65 10.77 16.26
CA THR A 402 3.50 12.23 16.27
C THR A 402 2.09 12.69 15.90
N ASP A 403 1.35 11.87 15.16
CA ASP A 403 0.19 12.34 14.42
C ASP A 403 -1.12 12.23 15.23
N SER A 404 -1.09 11.54 16.37
CA SER A 404 -2.18 11.30 17.32
C SER A 404 -2.63 12.50 18.17
N SER A 405 -2.12 13.71 17.87
CA SER A 405 -2.58 14.94 18.54
C SER A 405 -3.92 15.42 17.98
N SER A 406 -4.97 15.43 18.82
CA SER A 406 -6.29 15.98 18.51
C SER A 406 -6.37 17.50 18.41
N LYS A 407 -5.38 18.24 18.93
CA LYS A 407 -5.35 19.71 18.81
C LYS A 407 -5.24 20.13 17.35
N GLY A 408 -6.20 20.92 16.88
CA GLY A 408 -6.26 21.35 15.48
C GLY A 408 -6.85 20.32 14.51
N ARG A 409 -7.27 19.13 14.97
CA ARG A 409 -8.02 18.14 14.17
C ARG A 409 -9.50 18.17 14.54
N VAL A 410 -10.36 18.41 13.56
CA VAL A 410 -11.82 18.47 13.74
C VAL A 410 -12.47 17.38 12.90
N LEU A 411 -13.30 16.54 13.53
CA LEU A 411 -14.14 15.59 12.82
C LEU A 411 -15.61 16.00 12.99
N VAL A 412 -16.22 16.45 11.90
CA VAL A 412 -17.64 16.83 11.86
C VAL A 412 -18.44 15.60 11.48
N TRP A 413 -19.15 15.04 12.46
CA TRP A 413 -20.14 13.99 12.25
C TRP A 413 -21.49 14.64 12.00
N SER A 414 -22.02 14.53 10.79
CA SER A 414 -23.29 15.15 10.41
C SER A 414 -24.36 14.12 10.06
N VAL A 415 -25.59 14.39 10.51
CA VAL A 415 -26.78 13.74 9.93
C VAL A 415 -26.89 14.11 8.44
N THR A 416 -27.51 13.22 7.66
CA THR A 416 -27.73 13.46 6.23
C THR A 416 -28.63 14.69 6.02
N ARG A 417 -28.23 15.58 5.10
CA ARG A 417 -28.81 16.94 4.92
C ARG A 417 -28.72 17.86 6.16
N GLY A 418 -27.81 17.60 7.09
CA GLY A 418 -27.48 18.44 8.26
C GLY A 418 -26.73 19.75 7.98
N ARG A 419 -26.66 20.23 6.73
CA ARG A 419 -25.93 21.45 6.29
C ARG A 419 -24.40 21.44 6.50
N SER A 420 -23.82 20.29 6.82
CA SER A 420 -22.37 20.08 6.95
C SER A 420 -21.53 20.55 5.76
N THR A 421 -22.00 20.41 4.53
CA THR A 421 -21.26 20.88 3.34
C THR A 421 -21.15 22.42 3.30
N ALA A 422 -22.12 23.14 3.89
CA ALA A 422 -22.04 24.59 4.05
C ALA A 422 -21.08 24.99 5.19
N LEU A 423 -21.06 24.22 6.30
CA LEU A 423 -20.05 24.37 7.36
C LEU A 423 -18.63 24.14 6.81
N GLU A 424 -18.44 23.06 6.06
CA GLU A 424 -17.21 22.72 5.37
C GLU A 424 -16.77 23.85 4.43
N ARG A 425 -17.70 24.42 3.65
CA ARG A 425 -17.42 25.54 2.74
C ARG A 425 -16.91 26.78 3.48
N ALA A 426 -17.45 27.08 4.65
CA ALA A 426 -16.94 28.14 5.52
C ALA A 426 -15.49 27.84 5.97
N PHE A 427 -15.22 26.62 6.43
CA PHE A 427 -13.88 26.19 6.85
C PHE A 427 -12.86 26.15 5.70
N ALA A 428 -13.29 25.84 4.47
CA ALA A 428 -12.44 25.86 3.28
C ALA A 428 -11.88 27.26 2.95
N GLN A 429 -12.50 28.34 3.44
CA GLN A 429 -11.94 29.70 3.30
C GLN A 429 -10.81 30.01 4.29
N HIS A 430 -10.56 29.13 5.26
CA HIS A 430 -9.49 29.32 6.23
C HIS A 430 -8.13 28.92 5.61
N PRO A 431 -7.16 29.85 5.46
CA PRO A 431 -5.95 29.59 4.69
C PRO A 431 -5.09 28.44 5.25
N LYS A 432 -5.14 28.19 6.56
CA LYS A 432 -4.35 27.15 7.26
C LYS A 432 -5.08 25.83 7.53
N ILE A 433 -6.32 25.64 7.07
CA ILE A 433 -7.06 24.38 7.27
C ILE A 433 -6.98 23.52 6.00
N MET A 434 -6.63 22.25 6.17
CA MET A 434 -6.86 21.16 5.22
C MET A 434 -8.28 20.66 5.42
N VAL A 435 -9.07 20.59 4.34
CA VAL A 435 -10.47 20.16 4.39
C VAL A 435 -10.61 18.84 3.64
N MET A 436 -11.18 17.85 4.31
CA MET A 436 -11.46 16.51 3.80
C MET A 436 -12.98 16.31 3.75
N HIS A 437 -13.48 15.85 2.61
CA HIS A 437 -14.90 15.75 2.32
C HIS A 437 -15.30 14.29 2.11
N GLU A 438 -16.06 13.75 3.05
CA GLU A 438 -16.77 12.48 2.95
C GLU A 438 -15.89 11.32 2.50
N LEU A 439 -14.71 11.20 3.14
CA LEU A 439 -13.75 10.18 2.75
C LEU A 439 -14.22 8.78 3.19
N LEU A 440 -15.01 8.67 4.26
CA LEU A 440 -15.50 7.39 4.79
C LEU A 440 -16.74 6.85 4.05
N THR A 441 -17.45 7.69 3.29
CA THR A 441 -18.67 7.31 2.55
C THR A 441 -18.43 6.14 1.59
N GLU A 442 -17.53 6.29 0.63
CA GLU A 442 -17.27 5.24 -0.38
C GLU A 442 -16.76 3.91 0.23
N PRO A 443 -15.74 3.86 1.11
CA PRO A 443 -15.28 2.60 1.69
C PRO A 443 -16.33 1.95 2.60
N TYR A 444 -17.10 2.73 3.38
CA TYR A 444 -18.16 2.16 4.20
C TYR A 444 -19.22 1.48 3.35
N LEU A 445 -19.69 2.13 2.29
CA LEU A 445 -20.67 1.57 1.37
C LEU A 445 -20.12 0.32 0.66
N LYS A 446 -18.86 0.36 0.21
CA LYS A 446 -18.16 -0.76 -0.44
C LYS A 446 -18.09 -2.00 0.46
N GLU A 447 -17.83 -1.81 1.75
CA GLU A 447 -17.60 -2.88 2.72
C GLU A 447 -18.91 -3.40 3.35
N ASN A 448 -19.91 -2.54 3.56
CA ASN A 448 -21.13 -2.86 4.33
C ASN A 448 -22.44 -2.87 3.52
N THR A 449 -22.54 -2.12 2.41
CA THR A 449 -23.78 -1.99 1.62
C THR A 449 -23.50 -1.92 0.10
N PRO A 450 -23.07 -3.02 -0.53
CA PRO A 450 -22.60 -3.01 -1.92
C PRO A 450 -23.62 -2.48 -2.95
N ASP A 451 -24.92 -2.69 -2.72
CA ASP A 451 -25.98 -2.17 -3.60
C ASP A 451 -26.02 -0.63 -3.64
N ASN A 452 -25.78 0.03 -2.50
CA ASN A 452 -25.72 1.49 -2.43
C ASN A 452 -24.35 2.01 -2.94
N TYR A 453 -23.27 1.25 -2.77
CA TYR A 453 -21.97 1.54 -3.39
C TYR A 453 -22.04 1.57 -4.93
N GLU A 454 -22.69 0.58 -5.56
CA GLU A 454 -22.83 0.56 -7.02
C GLU A 454 -23.65 1.76 -7.54
N LYS A 455 -24.67 2.24 -6.81
CA LYS A 455 -25.39 3.49 -7.16
C LYS A 455 -24.45 4.71 -7.20
N ILE A 456 -23.63 4.88 -6.17
CA ILE A 456 -22.64 5.97 -6.10
C ILE A 456 -21.63 5.85 -7.23
N LYS A 457 -21.04 4.66 -7.41
CA LYS A 457 -20.03 4.35 -8.43
C LYS A 457 -20.55 4.56 -9.86
N ASN A 458 -21.80 4.18 -10.17
CA ASN A 458 -22.43 4.44 -11.47
C ASN A 458 -22.62 5.95 -11.70
N GLY A 459 -23.13 6.69 -10.71
CA GLY A 459 -23.20 8.15 -10.79
C GLY A 459 -21.83 8.81 -11.01
N GLN A 460 -20.78 8.32 -10.34
CA GLN A 460 -19.41 8.83 -10.56
C GLN A 460 -18.88 8.53 -11.98
N GLN A 461 -19.17 7.35 -12.52
CA GLN A 461 -18.82 7.00 -13.91
C GLN A 461 -19.48 7.94 -14.92
N THR A 462 -20.78 8.23 -14.79
CA THR A 462 -21.47 9.20 -15.68
C THR A 462 -20.87 10.62 -15.61
N LEU A 463 -20.22 10.95 -14.49
CA LEU A 463 -19.53 12.23 -14.26
C LEU A 463 -18.04 12.23 -14.67
N ASN A 464 -17.52 11.12 -15.21
CA ASN A 464 -16.09 10.88 -15.45
C ASN A 464 -15.21 11.07 -14.20
N VAL A 465 -15.76 10.74 -13.03
CA VAL A 465 -15.05 10.71 -11.75
C VAL A 465 -14.72 9.26 -11.41
N SER A 466 -13.49 9.00 -10.95
CA SER A 466 -13.14 7.66 -10.44
C SER A 466 -13.59 7.50 -8.99
N SER A 467 -14.23 6.38 -8.71
CA SER A 467 -14.38 5.87 -7.34
C SER A 467 -13.01 5.67 -6.71
N SER A 468 -12.96 5.85 -5.40
CA SER A 468 -11.87 5.44 -4.55
C SER A 468 -11.88 3.92 -4.43
N GLY A 469 -10.73 3.28 -4.65
CA GLY A 469 -10.52 1.87 -4.32
C GLY A 469 -10.32 1.62 -2.83
N CYS A 470 -10.19 2.69 -2.01
CA CYS A 470 -9.72 2.60 -0.63
C CYS A 470 -10.55 1.67 0.26
N SER A 471 -9.91 1.09 1.27
CA SER A 471 -10.57 0.53 2.44
C SER A 471 -10.86 1.61 3.50
N TYR A 472 -11.74 1.31 4.44
CA TYR A 472 -12.09 2.22 5.53
C TYR A 472 -10.88 2.53 6.42
N ALA A 473 -10.10 1.52 6.78
CA ALA A 473 -8.86 1.67 7.57
C ALA A 473 -7.82 2.55 6.86
N SER A 474 -7.66 2.38 5.55
CA SER A 474 -6.78 3.23 4.73
C SER A 474 -7.17 4.72 4.80
N VAL A 475 -8.46 5.02 4.70
CA VAL A 475 -8.96 6.40 4.81
C VAL A 475 -8.78 6.96 6.21
N MET A 476 -9.03 6.16 7.25
CA MET A 476 -8.82 6.56 8.65
C MET A 476 -7.37 7.02 8.90
N GLU A 477 -6.38 6.37 8.29
CA GLU A 477 -4.98 6.76 8.34
C GLU A 477 -4.69 8.06 7.57
N LEU A 478 -5.28 8.21 6.37
CA LEU A 478 -5.18 9.42 5.57
C LEU A 478 -5.72 10.65 6.34
N MET A 479 -6.82 10.50 7.07
CA MET A 479 -7.41 11.53 7.94
C MET A 479 -6.50 11.90 9.13
N MET A 480 -5.69 10.96 9.62
CA MET A 480 -4.70 11.20 10.68
C MET A 480 -3.36 11.74 10.16
N THR A 481 -3.07 11.68 8.86
CA THR A 481 -1.77 12.06 8.32
C THR A 481 -1.43 13.54 8.61
N ASP A 482 -0.14 13.88 8.75
CA ASP A 482 0.33 15.27 8.83
C ASP A 482 0.56 15.88 7.43
N TYR A 483 -0.07 17.03 7.20
CA TYR A 483 0.05 17.89 6.03
C TYR A 483 0.62 19.28 6.40
N SER A 484 1.17 19.45 7.61
CA SER A 484 1.73 20.74 8.07
C SER A 484 2.81 21.29 7.14
N SER A 485 3.57 20.42 6.46
CA SER A 485 4.56 20.81 5.43
C SER A 485 3.96 21.48 4.19
N GLN A 486 2.65 21.37 3.98
CA GLN A 486 1.89 22.08 2.93
C GLN A 486 1.33 23.44 3.42
N GLY A 487 1.74 23.90 4.62
CA GLY A 487 1.23 25.12 5.24
C GLY A 487 -0.17 24.97 5.87
N LYS A 488 -0.65 23.72 6.01
CA LYS A 488 -1.97 23.36 6.54
C LYS A 488 -1.88 22.61 7.89
N PRO A 489 -1.52 23.29 9.00
CA PRO A 489 -1.36 22.66 10.32
C PRO A 489 -2.68 22.30 11.04
N TYR A 490 -3.83 22.53 10.40
CA TYR A 490 -5.15 22.26 10.95
C TYR A 490 -5.98 21.45 9.98
N TYR A 491 -6.89 20.64 10.49
CA TYR A 491 -7.64 19.64 9.74
C TYR A 491 -9.12 19.73 10.06
N LEU A 492 -9.98 19.72 9.04
CA LEU A 492 -11.40 19.47 9.19
C LEU A 492 -11.79 18.32 8.25
N CYS A 493 -12.23 17.22 8.85
CA CYS A 493 -12.87 16.11 8.16
C CYS A 493 -14.38 16.27 8.31
N LYS A 494 -15.11 16.33 7.19
CA LYS A 494 -16.56 16.32 7.16
C LYS A 494 -17.00 14.91 6.78
N GLU A 495 -17.77 14.25 7.63
CA GLU A 495 -18.28 12.89 7.39
C GLU A 495 -19.79 12.84 7.66
N LEU A 496 -20.48 11.84 7.11
CA LEU A 496 -21.87 11.54 7.47
C LEU A 496 -21.88 10.48 8.58
N SER A 497 -22.71 10.68 9.61
CA SER A 497 -22.74 9.78 10.78
C SER A 497 -23.26 8.39 10.45
N CYS A 498 -24.09 8.22 9.40
CA CYS A 498 -24.54 6.90 8.92
C CYS A 498 -23.39 5.98 8.42
N TYR A 499 -22.20 6.53 8.18
CA TYR A 499 -21.01 5.78 7.75
C TYR A 499 -19.97 5.64 8.87
N PHE A 500 -20.42 5.75 10.13
CA PHE A 500 -19.61 5.43 11.31
C PHE A 500 -19.57 3.92 11.53
N ASP A 501 -18.38 3.34 11.40
CA ASP A 501 -18.11 1.92 11.63
C ASP A 501 -17.70 1.71 13.10
N GLU A 502 -18.56 1.06 13.89
CA GLU A 502 -18.34 0.85 15.33
C GLU A 502 -17.17 -0.09 15.66
N GLU A 503 -16.79 -0.94 14.72
CA GLU A 503 -15.69 -1.90 14.88
C GLU A 503 -14.36 -1.25 14.49
N LYS A 504 -14.33 -0.56 13.33
CA LYS A 504 -13.11 0.05 12.81
C LYS A 504 -12.74 1.35 13.50
N CYS A 505 -13.69 2.19 13.90
CA CYS A 505 -13.42 3.44 14.62
C CYS A 505 -13.01 3.18 16.09
N THR A 506 -11.75 2.79 16.30
CA THR A 506 -11.19 2.55 17.65
C THR A 506 -11.19 3.80 18.53
N ASP A 507 -11.05 3.59 19.84
CA ASP A 507 -11.02 4.67 20.83
C ASP A 507 -9.80 5.58 20.65
N GLU A 508 -8.65 5.02 20.27
CA GLU A 508 -7.42 5.78 19.96
C GLU A 508 -7.60 6.68 18.74
N TRP A 509 -8.30 6.19 17.71
CA TRP A 509 -8.61 6.98 16.52
C TRP A 509 -9.58 8.11 16.86
N LEU A 510 -10.67 7.84 17.58
CA LEU A 510 -11.61 8.87 18.04
C LEU A 510 -10.90 9.92 18.91
N LEU A 511 -10.08 9.51 19.88
CA LEU A 511 -9.30 10.42 20.74
C LEU A 511 -8.27 11.29 19.97
N SER A 512 -7.98 10.96 18.71
CA SER A 512 -7.14 11.75 17.81
C SER A 512 -7.88 12.93 17.15
N PHE A 513 -9.15 13.18 17.48
CA PHE A 513 -9.92 14.33 16.99
C PHE A 513 -10.64 15.10 18.11
N HIS A 514 -11.03 16.35 17.81
CA HIS A 514 -12.13 17.03 18.48
C HIS A 514 -13.39 16.90 17.62
N HIS A 515 -14.50 16.43 18.19
CA HIS A 515 -15.70 16.12 17.41
C HIS A 515 -16.74 17.25 17.42
N VAL A 516 -17.36 17.50 16.27
CA VAL A 516 -18.54 18.35 16.14
C VAL A 516 -19.69 17.48 15.67
N ILE A 517 -20.69 17.29 16.52
CA ILE A 517 -21.89 16.52 16.20
C ILE A 517 -22.92 17.49 15.63
N LEU A 518 -23.02 17.55 14.31
CA LEU A 518 -23.89 18.48 13.59
C LEU A 518 -25.24 17.82 13.31
N VAL A 519 -26.23 18.20 14.12
CA VAL A 519 -27.61 17.72 14.00
C VAL A 519 -28.51 18.79 13.40
N ARG A 520 -29.71 18.39 13.00
CA ARG A 520 -30.73 19.26 12.42
C ARG A 520 -32.10 18.69 12.75
N ASN A 521 -33.14 19.52 12.85
CA ASN A 521 -34.51 19.03 13.04
C ASN A 521 -34.85 17.91 12.03
N PRO A 522 -35.25 16.70 12.47
CA PRO A 522 -35.47 15.57 11.58
C PRO A 522 -36.48 15.83 10.46
N SER A 523 -37.55 16.59 10.73
CA SER A 523 -38.56 16.92 9.71
C SER A 523 -37.95 17.73 8.57
N ASP A 524 -37.13 18.74 8.89
CA ASP A 524 -36.46 19.59 7.90
C ASP A 524 -35.28 18.88 7.19
N ALA A 525 -34.64 17.91 7.85
CA ALA A 525 -33.55 17.10 7.28
C ALA A 525 -34.08 16.03 6.30
N LEU A 526 -34.99 15.16 6.75
CA LEU A 526 -35.49 14.02 5.98
C LEU A 526 -36.37 14.44 4.79
N LYS A 527 -37.21 15.48 4.94
CA LYS A 527 -37.92 16.08 3.79
C LYS A 527 -36.94 16.66 2.76
N SER A 528 -35.81 17.20 3.19
CA SER A 528 -34.76 17.64 2.26
C SER A 528 -33.99 16.48 1.64
N PHE A 529 -33.86 15.34 2.33
CA PHE A 529 -33.19 14.15 1.84
C PHE A 529 -34.03 13.52 0.72
N TYR A 530 -35.31 13.26 0.99
CA TYR A 530 -36.27 12.80 -0.01
C TYR A 530 -36.31 13.69 -1.26
N ARG A 531 -36.46 15.02 -1.08
CA ARG A 531 -36.57 15.96 -2.20
C ARG A 531 -35.33 16.02 -3.08
N VAL A 532 -34.12 15.91 -2.52
CA VAL A 532 -32.88 15.94 -3.32
C VAL A 532 -32.52 14.56 -3.87
N GLY A 533 -32.78 13.51 -3.10
CA GLY A 533 -32.49 12.12 -3.47
C GLY A 533 -33.37 11.57 -4.59
N LEU A 534 -34.63 12.01 -4.71
CA LEU A 534 -35.56 11.46 -5.71
C LEU A 534 -36.12 12.48 -6.72
N ASN A 535 -36.07 13.77 -6.41
CA ASN A 535 -36.76 14.81 -7.20
C ASN A 535 -35.82 15.68 -8.05
N ASN A 536 -34.57 15.25 -8.22
CA ASN A 536 -33.54 15.99 -8.96
C ASN A 536 -32.78 15.05 -9.91
N ALA A 537 -33.19 14.96 -11.17
CA ALA A 537 -32.66 13.98 -12.14
C ALA A 537 -31.25 14.31 -12.69
N VAL A 538 -30.35 14.83 -11.84
CA VAL A 538 -29.03 15.38 -12.22
C VAL A 538 -27.91 14.32 -12.19
N ALA A 539 -28.07 13.25 -11.39
CA ALA A 539 -27.12 12.14 -11.32
C ALA A 539 -27.82 10.84 -10.89
N GLU A 540 -27.36 9.70 -11.42
CA GLU A 540 -27.87 8.36 -11.09
C GLU A 540 -27.53 7.91 -9.65
N SER A 541 -26.61 8.61 -8.99
CA SER A 541 -26.21 8.40 -7.58
C SER A 541 -27.16 9.02 -6.55
N LEU A 542 -28.30 9.56 -7.00
CA LEU A 542 -29.32 10.16 -6.13
C LEU A 542 -30.40 9.12 -5.80
N TYR A 543 -30.63 8.91 -4.51
CA TYR A 543 -31.67 8.00 -3.98
C TYR A 543 -32.15 8.48 -2.62
N PHE A 544 -33.16 7.85 -2.05
CA PHE A 544 -33.58 8.07 -0.67
C PHE A 544 -33.57 6.74 0.08
N ASP A 545 -32.85 6.70 1.19
CA ASP A 545 -32.77 5.57 2.11
C ASP A 545 -32.84 6.10 3.54
N PRO A 546 -33.94 5.89 4.28
CA PRO A 546 -34.08 6.36 5.67
C PRO A 546 -32.99 5.87 6.63
N SER A 547 -32.39 4.70 6.36
CA SER A 547 -31.35 4.14 7.23
C SER A 547 -30.08 4.98 7.20
N GLU A 548 -29.78 5.63 6.07
CA GLU A 548 -28.67 6.57 5.90
C GLU A 548 -28.97 7.98 6.44
N SER A 549 -29.98 8.14 7.30
CA SER A 549 -30.27 9.44 7.94
C SER A 549 -29.21 9.87 8.97
N GLY A 550 -28.54 8.91 9.62
CA GLY A 550 -27.41 9.12 10.53
C GLY A 550 -27.77 9.60 11.94
N PHE A 551 -29.05 9.72 12.29
CA PHE A 551 -29.49 10.22 13.59
C PHE A 551 -29.16 9.26 14.74
N LYS A 552 -29.38 7.97 14.54
CA LYS A 552 -29.08 6.90 15.52
C LYS A 552 -27.58 6.81 15.78
N GLU A 553 -26.79 6.99 14.73
CA GLU A 553 -25.34 6.93 14.75
C GLU A 553 -24.74 8.15 15.45
N CYS A 554 -25.33 9.34 15.32
CA CYS A 554 -24.97 10.48 16.17
C CYS A 554 -25.11 10.17 17.67
N GLN A 555 -26.16 9.44 18.09
CA GLN A 555 -26.27 8.99 19.49
C GLN A 555 -25.16 8.00 19.84
N LYS A 556 -24.93 6.95 19.03
CA LYS A 556 -23.85 5.96 19.25
C LYS A 556 -22.47 6.61 19.40
N ILE A 557 -22.13 7.54 18.50
CA ILE A 557 -20.89 8.32 18.52
C ILE A 557 -20.77 9.11 19.83
N VAL A 558 -21.83 9.84 20.22
CA VAL A 558 -21.85 10.60 21.47
C VAL A 558 -21.71 9.70 22.69
N GLU A 559 -22.36 8.54 22.73
CA GLU A 559 -22.24 7.57 23.83
C GLU A 559 -20.85 6.93 23.91
N ARG A 560 -20.21 6.66 22.75
CA ARG A 560 -18.80 6.23 22.69
C ARG A 560 -17.88 7.31 23.24
N LEU A 561 -18.07 8.56 22.82
CA LEU A 561 -17.27 9.71 23.25
C LEU A 561 -17.47 10.03 24.74
N ASP A 562 -18.70 9.98 25.25
CA ASP A 562 -19.01 10.08 26.69
C ASP A 562 -18.24 8.99 27.47
N ARG A 563 -18.26 7.74 27.00
CA ARG A 563 -17.57 6.59 27.64
C ARG A 563 -16.05 6.77 27.70
N ILE A 564 -15.43 7.19 26.60
CA ILE A 564 -13.97 7.33 26.50
C ILE A 564 -13.44 8.70 26.91
N LYS A 565 -14.33 9.60 27.35
CA LYS A 565 -14.04 11.01 27.66
C LYS A 565 -13.45 11.76 26.46
N GLY A 566 -13.87 11.35 25.25
CA GLY A 566 -13.56 12.02 24.00
C GLY A 566 -14.22 13.41 23.96
N LYS A 567 -13.53 14.37 23.36
CA LYS A 567 -13.97 15.77 23.38
C LYS A 567 -14.91 16.06 22.22
N TYR A 568 -16.16 16.38 22.51
CA TYR A 568 -17.16 16.76 21.50
C TYR A 568 -17.92 18.04 21.86
N MET A 569 -18.59 18.61 20.87
CA MET A 569 -19.68 19.59 21.03
C MET A 569 -20.82 19.23 20.09
N VAL A 570 -22.06 19.46 20.52
CA VAL A 570 -23.25 19.34 19.65
C VAL A 570 -23.58 20.72 19.07
N VAL A 571 -23.93 20.77 17.79
CA VAL A 571 -24.35 21.99 17.09
C VAL A 571 -25.63 21.69 16.33
N ASP A 572 -26.66 22.52 16.49
CA ASP A 572 -27.84 22.47 15.62
C ASP A 572 -27.65 23.37 14.39
N ALA A 573 -27.83 22.77 13.23
CA ALA A 573 -27.58 23.41 11.94
C ALA A 573 -28.57 24.55 11.60
N ASP A 574 -29.69 24.67 12.29
CA ASP A 574 -30.68 25.73 12.11
C ASP A 574 -30.62 26.75 13.26
N LEU A 575 -30.59 26.31 14.51
CA LEU A 575 -30.64 27.14 15.71
C LEU A 575 -29.29 27.80 16.07
N ASP A 576 -28.16 27.18 15.70
CA ASP A 576 -26.83 27.74 15.91
C ASP A 576 -26.24 28.25 14.60
N LEU A 577 -25.97 27.33 13.67
CA LEU A 577 -25.08 27.61 12.55
C LEU A 577 -25.66 28.65 11.57
N MET A 578 -26.96 28.58 11.27
CA MET A 578 -27.59 29.54 10.34
C MET A 578 -28.23 30.74 11.04
N ALA A 579 -28.51 30.66 12.35
CA ALA A 579 -29.03 31.77 13.14
C ALA A 579 -27.92 32.74 13.61
N ASN A 580 -26.73 32.21 13.93
CA ASN A 580 -25.56 33.01 14.34
C ASN A 580 -24.25 32.44 13.75
N PRO A 581 -24.05 32.53 12.42
CA PRO A 581 -22.88 31.92 11.76
C PRO A 581 -21.53 32.33 12.33
N GLU A 582 -21.30 33.63 12.53
CA GLU A 582 -20.01 34.12 13.04
C GLU A 582 -19.76 33.69 14.50
N GLY A 583 -20.81 33.66 15.34
CA GLY A 583 -20.71 33.18 16.72
C GLY A 583 -20.39 31.69 16.78
N THR A 584 -21.13 30.87 16.04
CA THR A 584 -20.97 29.41 16.02
C THR A 584 -19.62 29.01 15.42
N LEU A 585 -19.17 29.64 14.33
CA LEU A 585 -17.84 29.38 13.77
C LEU A 585 -16.72 29.75 14.75
N LYS A 586 -16.83 30.88 15.48
CA LYS A 586 -15.87 31.23 16.55
C LYS A 586 -15.85 30.21 17.67
N GLN A 587 -17.02 29.69 18.07
CA GLN A 587 -17.12 28.64 19.10
C GLN A 587 -16.43 27.34 18.64
N ILE A 588 -16.71 26.86 17.42
CA ILE A 588 -16.06 25.66 16.87
C ILE A 588 -14.55 25.86 16.76
N CYS A 589 -14.09 27.00 16.24
CA CYS A 589 -12.66 27.33 16.17
C CYS A 589 -12.00 27.30 17.56
N ALA A 590 -12.58 27.98 18.55
CA ALA A 590 -12.05 28.03 19.92
C ALA A 590 -12.04 26.65 20.59
N PHE A 591 -13.14 25.90 20.48
CA PHE A 591 -13.26 24.51 20.94
C PHE A 591 -12.14 23.64 20.36
N SER A 592 -11.85 23.80 19.06
CA SER A 592 -10.85 22.99 18.35
C SER A 592 -9.40 23.48 18.48
N SER A 593 -9.15 24.59 19.19
CA SER A 593 -7.85 25.27 19.27
C SER A 593 -7.32 25.79 17.91
N ILE A 594 -8.26 26.20 17.04
CA ILE A 594 -8.01 26.80 15.73
C ILE A 594 -8.28 28.30 15.83
N ALA A 595 -7.46 29.14 15.21
CA ALA A 595 -7.74 30.57 15.11
C ALA A 595 -8.93 30.82 14.16
N PHE A 596 -9.91 31.63 14.57
CA PHE A 596 -10.99 32.05 13.68
C PHE A 596 -10.47 32.99 12.58
N SER A 597 -10.93 32.82 11.35
CA SER A 597 -10.68 33.75 10.24
C SER A 597 -11.99 34.34 9.72
N LYS A 598 -12.02 35.67 9.53
CA LYS A 598 -13.21 36.36 8.98
C LYS A 598 -13.55 35.90 7.55
N ASN A 599 -12.57 35.37 6.80
CA ASN A 599 -12.80 34.81 5.47
C ASN A 599 -13.81 33.64 5.48
N MET A 600 -13.98 32.96 6.63
CA MET A 600 -14.94 31.86 6.78
C MET A 600 -16.42 32.30 6.65
N LEU A 601 -16.70 33.60 6.59
CA LEU A 601 -18.05 34.14 6.53
C LEU A 601 -18.57 34.35 5.10
N SER A 602 -17.71 34.38 4.08
CA SER A 602 -18.12 34.68 2.70
C SER A 602 -17.17 34.06 1.68
N TRP A 603 -17.71 33.66 0.54
CA TRP A 603 -17.00 32.98 -0.55
C TRP A 603 -17.71 33.19 -1.89
N GLU A 604 -16.97 32.95 -2.98
CA GLU A 604 -17.56 32.91 -4.33
C GLU A 604 -18.38 31.63 -4.56
N PRO A 605 -19.53 31.68 -5.26
CA PRO A 605 -20.27 30.49 -5.68
C PRO A 605 -19.44 29.66 -6.68
N LYS A 606 -19.14 28.41 -6.32
CA LYS A 606 -18.29 27.51 -7.13
C LYS A 606 -18.39 26.08 -6.60
N GLU A 607 -18.41 25.08 -7.48
CA GLU A 607 -18.21 23.68 -7.07
C GLU A 607 -16.75 23.45 -6.62
N LEU A 608 -16.56 22.80 -5.47
CA LEU A 608 -15.24 22.30 -5.08
C LEU A 608 -14.98 20.95 -5.74
N ASP A 609 -13.74 20.69 -6.10
CA ASP A 609 -13.39 19.49 -6.85
C ASP A 609 -13.57 18.20 -6.04
N SER A 610 -13.47 18.29 -4.71
CA SER A 610 -13.85 17.23 -3.76
C SER A 610 -15.34 16.85 -3.83
N TRP A 611 -16.23 17.80 -4.12
CA TRP A 611 -17.68 17.58 -4.14
C TRP A 611 -18.18 16.90 -5.42
N LYS A 612 -17.35 16.85 -6.48
CA LYS A 612 -17.71 16.27 -7.79
C LYS A 612 -18.11 14.80 -7.71
N LYS A 613 -17.51 14.04 -6.78
CA LYS A 613 -17.85 12.65 -6.44
C LYS A 613 -19.32 12.46 -6.05
N PHE A 614 -19.94 13.51 -5.51
CA PHE A 614 -21.30 13.54 -4.98
C PHE A 614 -22.11 14.68 -5.62
N ARG A 615 -21.87 14.97 -6.91
CA ARG A 615 -22.62 16.01 -7.64
C ARG A 615 -24.12 15.68 -7.64
N GLY A 616 -24.95 16.72 -7.51
CA GLY A 616 -26.40 16.60 -7.31
C GLY A 616 -26.80 16.77 -5.84
N TRP A 617 -26.02 16.25 -4.90
CA TRP A 617 -26.25 16.42 -3.46
C TRP A 617 -26.00 17.86 -2.97
N HIS A 618 -25.03 18.54 -3.59
CA HIS A 618 -24.42 19.76 -3.04
C HIS A 618 -24.82 21.09 -3.71
N THR A 619 -25.81 21.09 -4.60
CA THR A 619 -26.22 22.24 -5.42
C THR A 619 -26.46 23.53 -4.60
N ASP A 620 -27.12 23.43 -3.45
CA ASP A 620 -27.38 24.58 -2.57
C ASP A 620 -26.08 25.20 -2.03
N ALA A 621 -25.11 24.37 -1.64
CA ALA A 621 -23.81 24.81 -1.13
C ALA A 621 -22.92 25.36 -2.25
N VAL A 622 -22.96 24.77 -3.45
CA VAL A 622 -22.27 25.24 -4.67
C VAL A 622 -22.66 26.68 -5.02
N ASN A 623 -23.96 26.99 -4.95
CA ASN A 623 -24.53 28.28 -5.33
C ASN A 623 -24.53 29.33 -4.20
N SER A 624 -24.13 28.94 -2.98
CA SER A 624 -24.08 29.85 -1.82
C SER A 624 -22.90 30.83 -1.88
N THR A 625 -23.06 31.99 -1.23
CA THR A 625 -22.01 33.00 -1.01
C THR A 625 -21.56 33.13 0.45
N GLU A 626 -22.33 32.56 1.39
CA GLU A 626 -22.20 32.72 2.83
C GLU A 626 -23.14 31.74 3.57
N LEU A 627 -22.99 31.63 4.89
CA LEU A 627 -23.94 30.93 5.75
C LEU A 627 -25.16 31.83 6.00
N LYS A 628 -26.31 31.51 5.38
CA LYS A 628 -27.60 32.15 5.64
C LYS A 628 -28.70 31.10 5.79
N ALA A 629 -29.65 31.37 6.69
CA ALA A 629 -30.89 30.63 6.74
C ALA A 629 -31.61 30.73 5.37
N PRO A 630 -32.01 29.61 4.75
CA PRO A 630 -32.74 29.66 3.49
C PRO A 630 -34.09 30.35 3.71
N VAL A 631 -34.50 31.18 2.75
CA VAL A 631 -35.88 31.67 2.70
C VAL A 631 -36.78 30.44 2.54
N ARG A 632 -37.59 30.11 3.56
CA ARG A 632 -38.60 29.06 3.46
C ARG A 632 -39.59 29.48 2.38
N SER A 633 -39.54 28.84 1.21
CA SER A 633 -40.65 28.94 0.27
C SER A 633 -41.84 28.16 0.85
N GLU A 634 -43.02 28.76 0.84
CA GLU A 634 -44.26 28.17 1.35
C GLU A 634 -44.80 27.04 0.44
N SER A 635 -43.98 26.57 -0.50
CA SER A 635 -44.39 25.93 -1.76
C SER A 635 -44.21 24.40 -1.80
N PHE A 636 -44.22 23.74 -0.65
CA PHE A 636 -44.29 22.28 -0.55
C PHE A 636 -45.17 21.94 0.65
N GLU A 637 -46.36 21.40 0.39
CA GLU A 637 -47.34 21.11 1.43
C GLU A 637 -47.01 19.79 2.14
N LEU A 638 -47.64 19.58 3.29
CA LEU A 638 -47.47 18.36 4.08
C LEU A 638 -47.98 17.12 3.33
N ALA A 639 -48.83 17.29 2.31
CA ALA A 639 -49.38 16.21 1.49
C ALA A 639 -48.39 15.63 0.46
N ASP A 640 -47.27 16.31 0.18
CA ASP A 640 -46.36 15.96 -0.93
C ASP A 640 -45.31 14.88 -0.60
N TYR A 641 -45.32 14.33 0.62
CA TYR A 641 -44.31 13.36 1.10
C TYR A 641 -44.94 11.99 1.38
N PRO A 642 -44.28 10.87 1.01
CA PRO A 642 -44.79 9.54 1.31
C PRO A 642 -44.68 9.21 2.80
N LYS A 643 -45.50 8.27 3.28
CA LYS A 643 -45.58 7.84 4.69
C LYS A 643 -44.21 7.49 5.28
N GLU A 644 -43.34 6.85 4.50
CA GLU A 644 -41.97 6.47 4.87
C GLU A 644 -41.15 7.66 5.40
N VAL A 645 -41.25 8.85 4.77
CA VAL A 645 -40.56 10.05 5.23
C VAL A 645 -41.07 10.49 6.61
N PHE A 646 -42.37 10.36 6.88
CA PHE A 646 -42.94 10.69 8.19
C PHE A 646 -42.54 9.67 9.27
N THR A 647 -42.56 8.37 8.95
CA THR A 647 -42.06 7.32 9.85
C THR A 647 -40.58 7.53 10.19
N ALA A 648 -39.73 7.81 9.21
CA ALA A 648 -38.33 8.14 9.44
C ALA A 648 -38.14 9.39 10.34
N VAL A 649 -39.02 10.40 10.23
CA VAL A 649 -38.98 11.60 11.07
C VAL A 649 -39.35 11.27 12.52
N GLU A 650 -40.34 10.42 12.74
CA GLU A 650 -40.75 9.94 14.06
C GLU A 650 -39.63 9.10 14.71
N GLU A 651 -39.02 8.18 13.95
CA GLU A 651 -37.90 7.35 14.40
C GLU A 651 -36.63 8.16 14.70
N ALA A 652 -36.33 9.20 13.94
CA ALA A 652 -35.17 10.06 14.16
C ALA A 652 -35.31 11.03 15.36
N MET A 653 -36.54 11.36 15.77
CA MET A 653 -36.81 12.40 16.78
C MET A 653 -36.23 12.12 18.18
N PRO A 654 -36.26 10.88 18.72
CA PRO A 654 -35.62 10.56 19.99
C PRO A 654 -34.09 10.79 19.96
N TYR A 655 -33.41 10.35 18.92
CA TYR A 655 -31.95 10.48 18.77
C TYR A 655 -31.51 11.95 18.59
N TYR A 656 -32.27 12.72 17.80
CA TYR A 656 -32.10 14.18 17.73
C TYR A 656 -32.26 14.83 19.11
N THR A 657 -33.32 14.48 19.83
CA THR A 657 -33.60 15.00 21.18
C THR A 657 -32.51 14.63 22.19
N PHE A 658 -31.92 13.44 22.08
CA PHE A 658 -30.77 12.99 22.88
C PHE A 658 -29.53 13.88 22.63
N CYS A 659 -29.25 14.22 21.37
CA CYS A 659 -28.13 15.09 21.01
C CYS A 659 -28.36 16.53 21.48
N ILE A 660 -29.55 17.09 21.24
CA ILE A 660 -29.88 18.48 21.64
C ILE A 660 -29.84 18.69 23.16
N LYS A 661 -30.07 17.65 23.98
CA LYS A 661 -29.88 17.72 25.44
C LYS A 661 -28.41 17.85 25.88
N ARG A 662 -27.45 17.71 24.95
CA ARG A 662 -25.99 17.85 25.15
C ARG A 662 -25.39 19.03 24.37
N ARG A 663 -26.24 19.89 23.79
CA ARG A 663 -25.87 21.18 23.20
C ARG A 663 -25.95 22.28 24.26
#